data_AF-V9KFL8-F1
#
_entry.id   AF-V9KFL8-F1
#
_cell.length_a   1.000
_cell.length_b   1.000
_cell.length_c   1.000
_cell.angle_alpha   90.00
_cell.angle_beta   90.00
_cell.angle_gamma   90.00
#
_symmetry.space_group_name_H-M   'P 1'
#
loop_
_entity.id
_entity.type
_entity.pdbx_description
1 polymer ?
#
loop_
_entity_poly.entity_id
_entity_poly.type
_entity_poly.pdbx_seq_one_letter_code
_entity_poly.pdbx_strand_id
1 'polypeptide(L)'
;MGKKKEKESSEPYGKAAQFDPLFSGPIKNRSCTDIICCALFLVFILGYIIVGILAWLYGDPREVIYPRNTTGFYCGIGENQEKPFLFYFDVLKCTSLTSILAASMNGLQCPTTQTCVKECPTRFWLPDPASFVPGAKLNKFFDQNFCDPTIDLATTSLTASQVLSKELCPRYRLPMAPLFNRCFPSFTELYPSNFTLGGGNSNQTQELVKGATEDLLGGINAKEIGVKIFEDFTKSWYWIIIGLVIAMLLSILFLVLLRFFAGILIWIIIVGLIVVIAYGIWHTYWEYSRLDKEGATIADIGLTINLSAYGNVKETWLAIFIILIVLEVIFLLLLIFLRKRIRIAIALIGEASKAIAHIMSSLAYPLCTFVLLVICVAYWALTALYLATSGEPLYRVIALNTSAPNCDTISGNESCAPTAFNASDYDCQTTSCIFYKYNSEGLFQRNLFNLQIYNVVGFLWCMNFVIALGQCCLAGAFASYYWAFKKPQDIPYFPVTSSFFRALRYHTGSLAFGALILTIIQIIRIVLEYLDHKLKNVHNPVTKFLMCCLKCCFWCLEKFIKFLNRNAYIMIAIYGKNFCVSAKNAFKLLMRNVVRVVVLDKITDLLLFFGKLLVVGGVGVLAFFFFTGRIRIPDPNFRTPELNYYWLPILTLVVGSYMIAHGFFSVYNMCVDTLFLCFLEDLERNDGSANKPYYMPKSLMKILNKKNKPNKQEAK
;
A
#
# COMPACT_ATOMS: atom_id res chain seq x y z
N MET A 1 -16.10 70.62 -7.27
CA MET A 1 -15.46 69.57 -6.42
C MET A 1 -16.16 68.25 -6.67
N GLY A 2 -15.51 67.33 -7.38
CA GLY A 2 -16.04 65.97 -7.61
C GLY A 2 -14.85 65.02 -7.72
N LYS A 3 -14.52 64.35 -6.62
CA LYS A 3 -13.47 63.32 -6.58
C LYS A 3 -13.86 62.18 -7.54
N LYS A 4 -13.10 62.04 -8.63
CA LYS A 4 -13.05 60.80 -9.42
C LYS A 4 -12.64 59.67 -8.48
N LYS A 5 -13.57 58.77 -8.17
CA LYS A 5 -13.25 57.41 -7.71
C LYS A 5 -12.46 56.76 -8.84
N GLU A 6 -11.16 56.61 -8.65
CA GLU A 6 -10.37 55.66 -9.44
C GLU A 6 -11.02 54.28 -9.26
N LYS A 7 -11.52 53.72 -10.36
CA LYS A 7 -11.89 52.31 -10.44
C LYS A 7 -10.62 51.53 -10.10
N GLU A 8 -10.58 50.85 -8.96
CA GLU A 8 -9.67 49.74 -8.75
C GLU A 8 -9.91 48.76 -9.88
N SER A 9 -8.99 48.68 -10.84
CA SER A 9 -8.95 47.60 -11.80
C SER A 9 -8.85 46.30 -11.02
N SER A 10 -9.92 45.51 -11.04
CA SER A 10 -9.94 44.18 -10.46
C SER A 10 -9.06 43.27 -11.32
N GLU A 11 -7.75 43.32 -11.12
CA GLU A 11 -6.83 42.34 -11.69
C GLU A 11 -7.30 40.94 -11.26
N PRO A 12 -7.54 40.01 -12.21
CA PRO A 12 -8.19 38.72 -11.93
C PRO A 12 -7.43 37.87 -10.90
N TYR A 13 -6.14 38.12 -10.71
CA TYR A 13 -5.28 37.39 -9.76
C TYR A 13 -4.76 38.24 -8.59
N GLY A 14 -5.30 39.44 -8.36
CA GLY A 14 -4.92 40.33 -7.25
C GLY A 14 -3.55 41.02 -7.37
N LYS A 15 -3.35 42.04 -6.55
CA LYS A 15 -2.18 42.96 -6.58
C LYS A 15 -0.88 42.27 -6.14
N ALA A 16 0.25 42.72 -6.71
CA ALA A 16 1.60 42.26 -6.36
C ALA A 16 1.91 42.48 -4.86
N ALA A 17 2.72 41.60 -4.27
CA ALA A 17 3.14 41.71 -2.88
C ALA A 17 3.92 43.01 -2.64
N GLN A 18 3.53 43.78 -1.62
CA GLN A 18 4.20 45.05 -1.29
C GLN A 18 5.47 44.81 -0.46
N PHE A 19 6.43 45.72 -0.62
CA PHE A 19 7.66 45.71 0.16
C PHE A 19 7.37 45.95 1.66
N ASP A 20 7.95 45.12 2.52
CA ASP A 20 7.89 45.25 3.98
C ASP A 20 9.33 45.29 4.52
N PRO A 21 9.79 46.42 5.09
CA PRO A 21 11.16 46.56 5.59
C PRO A 21 11.48 45.64 6.80
N LEU A 22 10.48 45.13 7.51
CA LEU A 22 10.67 44.23 8.65
C LEU A 22 10.68 42.75 8.23
N PHE A 23 10.37 42.45 6.97
CA PHE A 23 10.29 41.09 6.47
C PHE A 23 11.69 40.53 6.15
N SER A 24 12.11 39.55 6.94
CA SER A 24 13.40 38.82 6.80
C SER A 24 13.21 37.32 6.62
N GLY A 25 12.07 36.92 6.02
CA GLY A 25 11.70 35.52 5.81
C GLY A 25 10.66 35.01 6.82
N PRO A 26 10.74 33.74 7.28
CA PRO A 26 9.73 33.16 8.14
C PRO A 26 9.46 33.99 9.40
N ILE A 27 8.24 34.50 9.54
CA ILE A 27 7.85 35.40 10.64
C ILE A 27 8.04 34.69 11.99
N LYS A 28 8.68 35.35 12.96
CA LYS A 28 8.93 34.79 14.31
C LYS A 28 7.70 34.88 15.22
N ASN A 29 7.03 36.04 15.25
CA ASN A 29 5.85 36.27 16.08
C ASN A 29 4.59 35.73 15.40
N ARG A 30 4.00 34.67 15.95
CA ARG A 30 2.86 33.97 15.36
C ARG A 30 1.77 33.69 16.39
N SER A 31 0.54 33.58 15.89
CA SER A 31 -0.62 33.08 16.61
C SER A 31 -1.01 31.70 16.07
N CYS A 32 -1.73 30.91 16.88
CA CYS A 32 -2.29 29.64 16.42
C CYS A 32 -3.27 29.86 15.25
N THR A 33 -3.23 28.97 14.26
CA THR A 33 -4.08 29.05 13.07
C THR A 33 -5.10 27.92 13.01
N ASP A 34 -6.30 28.22 12.51
CA ASP A 34 -7.41 27.27 12.33
C ASP A 34 -7.72 26.43 13.60
N ILE A 35 -7.90 27.12 14.74
CA ILE A 35 -8.07 26.51 16.08
C ILE A 35 -9.23 25.49 16.11
N ILE A 36 -10.35 25.78 15.44
CA ILE A 36 -11.50 24.87 15.37
C ILE A 36 -11.10 23.54 14.70
N CYS A 37 -10.35 23.60 13.59
CA CYS A 37 -9.87 22.40 12.91
C CYS A 37 -8.86 21.64 13.76
N CYS A 38 -8.04 22.35 14.55
CA CYS A 38 -7.16 21.74 15.53
C CYS A 38 -7.95 20.97 16.60
N ALA A 39 -8.99 21.58 17.17
CA ALA A 39 -9.84 20.94 18.18
C ALA A 39 -10.56 19.71 17.61
N LEU A 40 -11.14 19.84 16.41
CA LEU A 40 -11.79 18.73 15.71
C LEU A 40 -10.81 17.57 15.47
N PHE A 41 -9.59 17.87 15.03
CA PHE A 41 -8.58 16.84 14.81
C PHE A 41 -8.19 16.14 16.12
N LEU A 42 -7.97 16.88 17.21
CA LEU A 42 -7.62 16.29 18.50
C LEU A 42 -8.74 15.41 19.07
N VAL A 43 -10.00 15.86 18.98
CA VAL A 43 -11.17 15.06 19.38
C VAL A 43 -11.29 13.80 18.53
N PHE A 44 -11.07 13.92 17.21
CA PHE A 44 -11.07 12.76 16.32
C PHE A 44 -9.96 11.76 16.68
N ILE A 45 -8.73 12.24 16.94
CA ILE A 45 -7.62 11.36 17.36
C ILE A 45 -7.93 10.67 18.69
N LEU A 46 -8.54 11.38 19.65
CA LEU A 46 -8.95 10.78 20.92
C LEU A 46 -9.97 9.66 20.71
N GLY A 47 -10.99 9.89 19.88
CA GLY A 47 -11.94 8.85 19.49
C GLY A 47 -11.26 7.67 18.79
N TYR A 48 -10.28 7.94 17.93
CA TYR A 48 -9.52 6.92 17.22
C TYR A 48 -8.67 6.05 18.15
N ILE A 49 -8.09 6.65 19.19
CA ILE A 49 -7.40 5.95 20.28
C ILE A 49 -8.38 5.06 21.06
N ILE A 50 -9.56 5.59 21.43
CA ILE A 50 -10.59 4.83 22.15
C ILE A 50 -11.04 3.60 21.34
N VAL A 51 -11.27 3.74 20.03
CA VAL A 51 -11.64 2.61 19.17
C VAL A 51 -10.55 1.55 19.14
N GLY A 52 -9.27 1.94 19.07
CA GLY A 52 -8.16 0.99 19.14
C GLY A 52 -8.11 0.25 20.47
N ILE A 53 -8.27 0.96 21.59
CA ILE A 53 -8.32 0.33 22.93
C ILE A 53 -9.49 -0.66 23.03
N LEU A 54 -10.70 -0.28 22.62
CA LEU A 54 -11.85 -1.18 22.64
C LEU A 54 -11.65 -2.40 21.75
N ALA A 55 -11.06 -2.22 20.57
CA ALA A 55 -10.70 -3.33 19.70
C ALA A 55 -9.72 -4.30 20.37
N TRP A 56 -8.71 -3.79 21.06
CA TRP A 56 -7.73 -4.63 21.75
C TRP A 56 -8.31 -5.36 22.96
N LEU A 57 -9.35 -4.81 23.60
CA LEU A 57 -10.03 -5.44 24.73
C LEU A 57 -10.95 -6.58 24.29
N TYR A 58 -11.63 -6.44 23.15
CA TYR A 58 -12.67 -7.38 22.70
C TYR A 58 -12.26 -8.25 21.49
N GLY A 59 -11.12 -7.96 20.88
CA GLY A 59 -10.60 -8.69 19.74
C GLY A 59 -9.50 -9.66 20.14
N ASP A 60 -9.52 -10.86 19.57
CA ASP A 60 -8.44 -11.83 19.75
C ASP A 60 -7.74 -12.11 18.41
N PRO A 61 -6.51 -11.59 18.17
CA PRO A 61 -5.81 -11.81 16.91
C PRO A 61 -5.37 -13.26 16.73
N ARG A 62 -5.37 -14.08 17.80
CA ARG A 62 -4.99 -15.50 17.73
C ARG A 62 -5.94 -16.29 16.84
N GLU A 63 -7.18 -15.83 16.67
CA GLU A 63 -8.18 -16.46 15.80
C GLU A 63 -7.77 -16.53 14.33
N VAL A 64 -6.94 -15.60 13.86
CA VAL A 64 -6.45 -15.58 12.48
C VAL A 64 -5.20 -16.47 12.33
N ILE A 65 -4.42 -16.61 13.40
CA ILE A 65 -3.13 -17.30 13.38
C ILE A 65 -3.29 -18.80 13.66
N TYR A 66 -4.08 -19.16 14.68
CA TYR A 66 -4.19 -20.53 15.17
C TYR A 66 -5.54 -21.15 14.82
N PRO A 67 -5.55 -22.38 14.27
CA PRO A 67 -6.77 -23.13 14.12
C PRO A 67 -7.34 -23.56 15.48
N ARG A 68 -8.66 -23.71 15.55
CA ARG A 68 -9.38 -24.28 16.69
C ARG A 68 -9.87 -25.68 16.37
N ASN A 69 -9.83 -26.58 17.36
CA ASN A 69 -10.49 -27.89 17.29
C ASN A 69 -12.02 -27.75 17.50
N THR A 70 -12.77 -28.85 17.37
CA THR A 70 -14.25 -28.86 17.52
C THR A 70 -14.69 -28.39 18.91
N THR A 71 -13.89 -28.64 19.94
CA THR A 71 -14.15 -28.20 21.32
C THR A 71 -13.79 -26.73 21.57
N GLY A 72 -13.23 -26.03 20.59
CA GLY A 72 -12.96 -24.59 20.64
C GLY A 72 -11.56 -24.18 21.13
N PHE A 73 -10.72 -25.14 21.51
CA PHE A 73 -9.34 -24.93 21.92
C PHE A 73 -8.42 -24.70 20.72
N TYR A 74 -7.43 -23.81 20.88
CA TYR A 74 -6.41 -23.56 19.87
C TYR A 74 -5.43 -24.72 19.77
N CYS A 75 -5.00 -25.06 18.55
CA CYS A 75 -3.89 -25.98 18.34
C CYS A 75 -2.55 -25.25 18.46
N GLY A 76 -1.58 -25.81 19.19
CA GLY A 76 -0.23 -25.25 19.37
C GLY A 76 -0.08 -24.23 20.51
N ILE A 77 -1.14 -23.94 21.28
CA ILE A 77 -1.12 -23.06 22.44
C ILE A 77 -1.95 -23.68 23.57
N GLY A 78 -1.59 -23.41 24.84
CA GLY A 78 -2.33 -23.86 26.01
C GLY A 78 -2.19 -25.37 26.22
N GLU A 79 -3.29 -26.08 26.46
CA GLU A 79 -3.29 -27.53 26.66
C GLU A 79 -2.82 -28.31 25.42
N ASN A 80 -2.92 -27.72 24.22
CA ASN A 80 -2.48 -28.30 22.96
C ASN A 80 -1.11 -27.77 22.49
N GLN A 81 -0.24 -27.31 23.40
CA GLN A 81 1.07 -26.75 23.02
C GLN A 81 1.94 -27.73 22.22
N GLU A 82 1.87 -29.03 22.52
CA GLU A 82 2.58 -30.08 21.77
C GLU A 82 1.84 -30.56 20.52
N LYS A 83 0.64 -30.03 20.25
CA LYS A 83 -0.25 -30.47 19.17
C LYS A 83 -0.60 -29.29 18.25
N PRO A 84 0.33 -28.84 17.38
CA PRO A 84 0.16 -27.63 16.61
C PRO A 84 -0.72 -27.78 15.36
N PHE A 85 -1.03 -29.00 14.90
CA PHE A 85 -1.77 -29.22 13.66
C PHE A 85 -3.23 -29.60 13.89
N LEU A 86 -4.15 -29.05 13.10
CA LEU A 86 -5.56 -29.41 13.08
C LEU A 86 -5.80 -30.55 12.09
N PHE A 87 -6.38 -31.65 12.56
CA PHE A 87 -6.72 -32.83 11.78
C PHE A 87 -8.24 -32.95 11.63
N TYR A 88 -8.71 -33.22 10.40
CA TYR A 88 -10.12 -33.43 10.06
C TYR A 88 -10.44 -34.92 10.01
N PHE A 89 -11.51 -35.36 10.68
CA PHE A 89 -11.86 -36.78 10.75
C PHE A 89 -12.40 -37.31 9.42
N ASP A 90 -13.19 -36.51 8.71
CA ASP A 90 -13.73 -36.86 7.40
C ASP A 90 -13.69 -35.65 6.46
N VAL A 91 -12.66 -35.60 5.61
CA VAL A 91 -12.48 -34.52 4.63
C VAL A 91 -13.58 -34.50 3.57
N LEU A 92 -14.28 -35.60 3.31
CA LEU A 92 -15.34 -35.62 2.31
C LEU A 92 -16.57 -34.80 2.73
N LYS A 93 -16.81 -34.69 4.03
CA LYS A 93 -17.88 -33.84 4.58
C LYS A 93 -17.63 -32.35 4.37
N CYS A 94 -16.40 -31.96 4.00
CA CYS A 94 -16.05 -30.59 3.62
C CYS A 94 -16.55 -30.20 2.21
N THR A 95 -17.00 -31.16 1.39
CA THR A 95 -17.42 -30.89 0.01
C THR A 95 -18.79 -30.23 -0.04
N SER A 96 -18.92 -29.20 -0.89
CA SER A 96 -20.21 -28.54 -1.17
C SER A 96 -21.25 -29.47 -1.82
N LEU A 97 -20.77 -30.57 -2.42
CA LEU A 97 -21.57 -31.59 -3.11
C LEU A 97 -22.34 -32.53 -2.18
N THR A 98 -21.92 -32.69 -0.92
CA THR A 98 -22.51 -33.67 0.01
C THR A 98 -23.15 -33.04 1.25
N SER A 99 -22.94 -31.75 1.48
CA SER A 99 -23.27 -31.06 2.73
C SER A 99 -23.89 -29.69 2.47
N ILE A 100 -25.18 -29.54 2.82
CA ILE A 100 -25.94 -28.27 2.75
C ILE A 100 -25.27 -27.18 3.61
N LEU A 101 -24.64 -27.57 4.71
CA LEU A 101 -23.90 -26.68 5.61
C LEU A 101 -22.59 -26.18 4.98
N ALA A 102 -21.84 -27.06 4.29
CA ALA A 102 -20.62 -26.68 3.58
C ALA A 102 -20.93 -25.76 2.39
N ALA A 103 -22.06 -26.00 1.70
CA ALA A 103 -22.55 -25.14 0.62
C ALA A 103 -23.05 -23.77 1.12
N SER A 104 -23.69 -23.67 2.29
CA SER A 104 -24.16 -22.38 2.82
C SER A 104 -23.05 -21.51 3.40
N MET A 105 -21.93 -22.11 3.81
CA MET A 105 -20.77 -21.44 4.43
C MET A 105 -19.58 -21.25 3.46
N ASN A 106 -19.77 -21.40 2.15
CA ASN A 106 -18.74 -21.24 1.11
C ASN A 106 -17.41 -21.97 1.43
N GLY A 107 -17.46 -23.18 2.01
CA GLY A 107 -16.27 -24.00 2.28
C GLY A 107 -15.37 -23.56 3.45
N LEU A 108 -15.74 -22.53 4.24
CA LEU A 108 -14.92 -22.12 5.41
C LEU A 108 -15.06 -23.02 6.64
N GLN A 109 -16.12 -23.84 6.72
CA GLN A 109 -16.41 -24.69 7.87
C GLN A 109 -16.80 -26.10 7.41
N CYS A 110 -16.01 -27.09 7.82
CA CYS A 110 -16.31 -28.50 7.61
C CYS A 110 -17.15 -29.05 8.76
N PRO A 111 -18.31 -29.66 8.51
CA PRO A 111 -19.12 -30.35 9.51
C PRO A 111 -18.55 -31.75 9.82
N THR A 112 -17.31 -31.77 10.30
CA THR A 112 -16.65 -32.99 10.81
C THR A 112 -15.89 -32.65 12.07
N THR A 113 -15.73 -33.64 12.95
CA THR A 113 -14.89 -33.52 14.13
C THR A 113 -13.45 -33.19 13.74
N GLN A 114 -12.88 -32.20 14.42
CA GLN A 114 -11.55 -31.65 14.19
C GLN A 114 -10.78 -31.73 15.51
N THR A 115 -9.61 -32.36 15.51
CA THR A 115 -8.76 -32.50 16.70
C THR A 115 -7.37 -31.94 16.47
N CYS A 116 -6.69 -31.50 17.52
CA CYS A 116 -5.30 -31.08 17.44
C CYS A 116 -4.39 -32.31 17.53
N VAL A 117 -3.39 -32.39 16.66
CA VAL A 117 -2.43 -33.50 16.58
C VAL A 117 -1.00 -32.98 16.57
N LYS A 118 -0.07 -33.81 17.06
CA LYS A 118 1.37 -33.50 17.09
C LYS A 118 1.99 -33.56 15.69
N GLU A 119 1.61 -34.56 14.92
CA GLU A 119 2.06 -34.77 13.55
C GLU A 119 0.88 -35.22 12.68
N CYS A 120 0.86 -34.80 11.42
CA CYS A 120 -0.16 -35.24 10.47
C CYS A 120 0.05 -36.73 10.13
N PRO A 121 -1.03 -37.49 9.90
CA PRO A 121 -0.92 -38.92 9.60
C PRO A 121 -0.19 -39.11 8.27
N THR A 122 0.94 -39.82 8.27
CA THR A 122 1.73 -40.09 7.05
C THR A 122 1.32 -41.37 6.35
N ARG A 123 0.48 -42.21 6.96
CA ARG A 123 0.10 -43.51 6.41
C ARG A 123 -1.40 -43.67 6.35
N PHE A 124 -1.84 -44.38 5.32
CA PHE A 124 -3.23 -44.82 5.21
C PHE A 124 -3.58 -45.83 6.31
N TRP A 125 -4.75 -45.69 6.93
CA TRP A 125 -5.23 -46.62 7.96
C TRP A 125 -6.76 -46.77 7.94
N LEU A 126 -7.23 -48.00 8.20
CA LEU A 126 -8.62 -48.39 8.37
C LEU A 126 -8.79 -49.23 9.65
N PRO A 127 -9.94 -49.18 10.32
CA PRO A 127 -10.24 -50.06 11.45
C PRO A 127 -10.17 -51.53 11.06
N ASP A 128 -9.44 -52.33 11.83
CA ASP A 128 -9.39 -53.78 11.65
C ASP A 128 -10.78 -54.40 11.94
N PRO A 129 -11.30 -55.34 11.14
CA PRO A 129 -12.57 -56.03 11.42
C PRO A 129 -12.66 -56.60 12.84
N ALA A 130 -11.54 -57.04 13.44
CA ALA A 130 -11.48 -57.54 14.81
C ALA A 130 -11.85 -56.48 15.87
N SER A 131 -11.79 -55.18 15.53
CA SER A 131 -12.18 -54.09 16.41
C SER A 131 -13.69 -54.01 16.65
N PHE A 132 -14.51 -54.61 15.78
CA PHE A 132 -15.97 -54.60 15.89
C PHE A 132 -16.53 -55.77 16.71
N VAL A 133 -15.66 -56.67 17.18
CA VAL A 133 -16.06 -57.80 18.03
C VAL A 133 -16.38 -57.30 19.44
N PRO A 134 -17.49 -57.74 20.07
CA PRO A 134 -17.83 -57.36 21.44
C PRO A 134 -16.70 -57.69 22.42
N GLY A 135 -16.27 -56.72 23.24
CA GLY A 135 -15.19 -56.88 24.22
C GLY A 135 -13.77 -56.63 23.68
N ALA A 136 -13.61 -56.22 22.42
CA ALA A 136 -12.33 -55.80 21.88
C ALA A 136 -11.76 -54.57 22.62
N LYS A 137 -10.48 -54.61 22.99
CA LYS A 137 -9.79 -53.45 23.57
C LYS A 137 -9.47 -52.43 22.47
N LEU A 138 -10.20 -51.33 22.44
CA LEU A 138 -10.12 -50.32 21.38
C LEU A 138 -8.75 -49.66 21.26
N ASN A 139 -8.02 -49.50 22.36
CA ASN A 139 -6.65 -48.96 22.36
C ASN A 139 -5.62 -49.76 21.53
N LYS A 140 -5.93 -51.02 21.17
CA LYS A 140 -5.08 -51.83 20.28
C LYS A 140 -5.33 -51.55 18.80
N PHE A 141 -6.50 -51.02 18.47
CA PHE A 141 -6.94 -50.84 17.09
C PHE A 141 -6.96 -49.36 16.70
N PHE A 142 -7.38 -48.48 17.61
CA PHE A 142 -7.44 -47.04 17.40
C PHE A 142 -6.25 -46.34 18.07
N ASP A 143 -5.79 -45.25 17.46
CA ASP A 143 -4.70 -44.44 17.97
C ASP A 143 -5.26 -43.20 18.68
N GLN A 144 -5.00 -43.12 19.99
CA GLN A 144 -5.47 -42.03 20.86
C GLN A 144 -5.05 -40.64 20.36
N ASN A 145 -3.91 -40.53 19.65
CA ASN A 145 -3.41 -39.23 19.19
C ASN A 145 -4.31 -38.58 18.12
N PHE A 146 -5.10 -39.37 17.41
CA PHE A 146 -6.00 -38.90 16.35
C PHE A 146 -7.47 -38.93 16.75
N CYS A 147 -7.78 -39.35 17.98
CA CYS A 147 -9.13 -39.35 18.53
C CYS A 147 -9.41 -38.05 19.29
N ASP A 148 -10.69 -37.82 19.57
CA ASP A 148 -11.13 -36.72 20.41
C ASP A 148 -10.59 -36.90 21.85
N PRO A 149 -10.06 -35.85 22.50
CA PRO A 149 -9.50 -35.96 23.85
C PRO A 149 -10.53 -36.33 24.92
N THR A 150 -11.83 -36.23 24.65
CA THR A 150 -12.90 -36.61 25.60
C THR A 150 -13.03 -38.12 25.81
N ILE A 151 -12.48 -38.95 24.91
CA ILE A 151 -12.49 -40.41 25.05
C ILE A 151 -11.11 -40.94 25.44
N ASP A 152 -11.04 -41.81 26.44
CA ASP A 152 -9.87 -42.64 26.72
C ASP A 152 -10.10 -44.08 26.22
N LEU A 153 -9.38 -44.46 25.17
CA LEU A 153 -9.50 -45.77 24.53
C LEU A 153 -9.09 -46.94 25.43
N ALA A 154 -8.33 -46.69 26.51
CA ALA A 154 -7.91 -47.74 27.44
C ALA A 154 -9.01 -48.12 28.45
N THR A 155 -9.90 -47.19 28.77
CA THR A 155 -10.89 -47.33 29.85
C THR A 155 -12.35 -47.25 29.38
N THR A 156 -12.59 -46.88 28.13
CA THR A 156 -13.93 -46.76 27.56
C THR A 156 -14.70 -48.09 27.49
N SER A 157 -16.01 -48.03 27.74
CA SER A 157 -16.95 -49.15 27.59
C SER A 157 -17.72 -49.12 26.25
N LEU A 158 -17.43 -48.15 25.38
CA LEU A 158 -18.10 -48.00 24.08
C LEU A 158 -17.62 -49.06 23.08
N THR A 159 -18.51 -49.50 22.18
CA THR A 159 -18.12 -50.37 21.06
C THR A 159 -17.49 -49.55 19.92
N ALA A 160 -16.71 -50.19 19.05
CA ALA A 160 -16.12 -49.52 17.88
C ALA A 160 -17.18 -48.84 16.98
N SER A 161 -18.37 -49.46 16.85
CA SER A 161 -19.48 -48.86 16.09
C SER A 161 -19.99 -47.56 16.73
N GLN A 162 -20.09 -47.51 18.06
CA GLN A 162 -20.52 -46.33 18.81
C GLN A 162 -19.47 -45.21 18.75
N VAL A 163 -18.18 -45.55 18.84
CA VAL A 163 -17.08 -44.58 18.73
C VAL A 163 -17.08 -43.91 17.37
N LEU A 164 -17.28 -44.69 16.29
CA LEU A 164 -17.34 -44.17 14.93
C LEU A 164 -18.63 -43.40 14.64
N SER A 165 -19.78 -43.83 15.16
CA SER A 165 -21.06 -43.11 14.96
C SER A 165 -21.09 -41.76 15.68
N LYS A 166 -20.38 -41.64 16.81
CA LYS A 166 -20.22 -40.40 17.59
C LYS A 166 -19.08 -39.50 17.08
N GLU A 167 -18.38 -39.90 16.02
CA GLU A 167 -17.16 -39.22 15.52
C GLU A 167 -16.11 -38.98 16.61
N LEU A 168 -15.95 -39.89 17.58
CA LEU A 168 -14.91 -39.76 18.62
C LEU A 168 -13.52 -40.18 18.13
N CYS A 169 -13.46 -40.96 17.06
CA CYS A 169 -12.24 -41.29 16.34
C CYS A 169 -12.50 -41.27 14.82
N PRO A 170 -11.47 -41.04 13.99
CA PRO A 170 -11.61 -41.01 12.54
C PRO A 170 -11.98 -42.39 11.99
N ARG A 171 -12.89 -42.42 11.00
CA ARG A 171 -13.32 -43.66 10.33
C ARG A 171 -12.25 -44.24 9.41
N TYR A 172 -11.38 -43.39 8.89
CA TYR A 172 -10.22 -43.73 8.08
C TYR A 172 -9.17 -42.63 8.27
N ARG A 173 -7.88 -42.94 8.08
CA ARG A 173 -6.82 -41.93 8.01
C ARG A 173 -6.20 -41.98 6.63
N LEU A 174 -6.11 -40.82 5.99
CA LEU A 174 -5.40 -40.67 4.72
C LEU A 174 -3.95 -40.20 4.99
N PRO A 175 -2.99 -40.49 4.10
CA PRO A 175 -1.70 -39.82 4.11
C PRO A 175 -1.89 -38.31 3.94
N MET A 176 -1.38 -37.52 4.87
CA MET A 176 -1.57 -36.08 4.95
C MET A 176 -0.26 -35.35 5.22
N ALA A 177 -0.11 -34.17 4.61
CA ALA A 177 0.99 -33.25 4.85
C ALA A 177 0.55 -32.06 5.74
N PRO A 178 1.40 -31.58 6.64
CA PRO A 178 1.13 -30.37 7.41
C PRO A 178 1.23 -29.12 6.54
N LEU A 179 0.21 -28.26 6.59
CA LEU A 179 0.15 -26.98 5.89
C LEU A 179 -0.57 -25.94 6.79
N PHE A 180 0.18 -24.94 7.26
CA PHE A 180 -0.27 -23.89 8.20
C PHE A 180 -1.08 -24.38 9.40
N ASN A 181 -0.46 -25.24 10.21
CA ASN A 181 -1.07 -25.76 11.42
C ASN A 181 -2.36 -26.57 11.12
N ARG A 182 -2.53 -27.11 9.91
CA ARG A 182 -3.63 -28.01 9.52
C ARG A 182 -3.09 -29.18 8.70
N CYS A 183 -3.78 -30.32 8.68
CA CYS A 183 -3.41 -31.51 7.92
C CYS A 183 -4.26 -31.64 6.65
N PHE A 184 -3.60 -31.84 5.50
CA PHE A 184 -4.28 -32.00 4.20
C PHE A 184 -3.85 -33.28 3.49
N PRO A 185 -4.75 -33.94 2.75
CA PRO A 185 -4.41 -35.11 1.94
C PRO A 185 -3.21 -34.85 1.02
N SER A 186 -2.21 -35.73 1.08
CA SER A 186 -1.06 -35.70 0.17
C SER A 186 -1.36 -36.55 -1.07
N PHE A 187 -1.13 -36.00 -2.26
CA PHE A 187 -1.37 -36.69 -3.53
C PHE A 187 -0.15 -37.45 -4.07
N THR A 188 0.96 -37.45 -3.33
CA THR A 188 2.22 -38.08 -3.75
C THR A 188 2.32 -39.55 -3.34
N GLU A 189 1.48 -40.01 -2.40
CA GLU A 189 1.51 -41.39 -1.88
C GLU A 189 0.31 -42.23 -2.35
N LEU A 190 0.58 -43.49 -2.73
CA LEU A 190 -0.39 -44.42 -3.33
C LEU A 190 -1.52 -44.78 -2.35
N TYR A 191 -2.76 -44.42 -2.69
CA TYR A 191 -3.95 -45.01 -2.08
C TYR A 191 -4.03 -46.51 -2.39
N PRO A 192 -4.47 -47.37 -1.46
CA PRO A 192 -4.72 -48.78 -1.76
C PRO A 192 -5.79 -48.91 -2.86
N SER A 193 -5.55 -49.73 -3.87
CA SER A 193 -6.43 -49.93 -5.04
C SER A 193 -7.84 -50.44 -4.69
N ASN A 194 -8.04 -50.97 -3.49
CA ASN A 194 -9.29 -51.55 -3.00
C ASN A 194 -10.07 -50.60 -2.06
N PHE A 195 -9.61 -49.36 -1.84
CA PHE A 195 -10.31 -48.41 -1.00
C PHE A 195 -11.48 -47.78 -1.76
N THR A 196 -12.69 -47.99 -1.28
CA THR A 196 -13.92 -47.41 -1.82
C THR A 196 -14.70 -46.69 -0.71
N LEU A 197 -15.09 -45.45 -0.95
CA LEU A 197 -15.97 -44.68 -0.08
C LEU A 197 -17.34 -44.51 -0.76
N GLY A 198 -18.43 -44.64 0.01
CA GLY A 198 -19.79 -44.42 -0.51
C GLY A 198 -20.32 -45.47 -1.49
N GLY A 199 -19.73 -46.67 -1.55
CA GLY A 199 -20.17 -47.76 -2.45
C GLY A 199 -19.75 -47.59 -3.92
N GLY A 200 -18.91 -46.60 -4.23
CA GLY A 200 -18.34 -46.37 -5.57
C GLY A 200 -17.09 -47.21 -5.86
N ASN A 201 -16.43 -46.93 -6.98
CA ASN A 201 -15.15 -47.54 -7.34
C ASN A 201 -13.94 -46.69 -6.87
N SER A 202 -12.74 -47.25 -6.92
CA SER A 202 -11.51 -46.61 -6.38
C SER A 202 -11.17 -45.30 -7.09
N ASN A 203 -11.43 -45.21 -8.40
CA ASN A 203 -11.23 -43.97 -9.17
C ASN A 203 -12.20 -42.85 -8.75
N GLN A 204 -13.50 -43.17 -8.55
CA GLN A 204 -14.47 -42.20 -8.03
C GLN A 204 -14.10 -41.70 -6.64
N THR A 205 -13.55 -42.59 -5.80
CA THR A 205 -13.10 -42.21 -4.44
C THR A 205 -11.93 -41.23 -4.50
N GLN A 206 -10.98 -41.42 -5.43
CA GLN A 206 -9.87 -40.49 -5.64
C GLN A 206 -10.34 -39.12 -6.16
N GLU A 207 -11.29 -39.08 -7.09
CA GLU A 207 -11.86 -37.83 -7.59
C GLU A 207 -12.63 -37.07 -6.49
N LEU A 208 -13.38 -37.78 -5.64
CA LEU A 208 -14.09 -37.17 -4.51
C LEU A 208 -13.14 -36.60 -3.46
N VAL A 209 -12.07 -37.32 -3.10
CA VAL A 209 -11.05 -36.82 -2.17
C VAL A 209 -10.30 -35.63 -2.78
N LYS A 210 -10.01 -35.67 -4.08
CA LYS A 210 -9.38 -34.55 -4.79
C LYS A 210 -10.29 -33.33 -4.82
N GLY A 211 -11.56 -33.48 -5.19
CA GLY A 211 -12.54 -32.38 -5.16
C GLY A 211 -12.75 -31.81 -3.75
N ALA A 212 -12.80 -32.66 -2.72
CA ALA A 212 -12.86 -32.24 -1.32
C ALA A 212 -11.65 -31.42 -0.89
N THR A 213 -10.46 -31.86 -1.32
CA THR A 213 -9.21 -31.18 -1.02
C THR A 213 -9.10 -29.89 -1.83
N GLU A 214 -9.57 -29.84 -3.07
CA GLU A 214 -9.62 -28.62 -3.89
C GLU A 214 -10.63 -27.60 -3.36
N ASP A 215 -11.79 -28.02 -2.86
CA ASP A 215 -12.75 -27.15 -2.17
C ASP A 215 -12.15 -26.59 -0.87
N LEU A 216 -11.48 -27.44 -0.09
CA LEU A 216 -10.81 -27.06 1.17
C LEU A 216 -9.58 -26.16 0.93
N LEU A 217 -8.81 -26.44 -0.13
CA LEU A 217 -7.66 -25.65 -0.58
C LEU A 217 -8.08 -24.40 -1.33
N GLY A 218 -9.27 -24.36 -1.95
CA GLY A 218 -9.81 -23.19 -2.64
C GLY A 218 -9.91 -21.98 -1.71
N GLY A 219 -10.16 -22.22 -0.42
CA GLY A 219 -10.10 -21.20 0.64
C GLY A 219 -8.68 -20.87 1.14
N ILE A 220 -7.66 -21.67 0.82
CA ILE A 220 -6.31 -21.65 1.45
C ILE A 220 -5.17 -21.57 0.41
N ASN A 221 -5.45 -21.55 -0.90
CA ASN A 221 -4.44 -21.64 -1.97
C ASN A 221 -3.43 -20.46 -1.96
N ALA A 222 -3.83 -19.30 -1.42
CA ALA A 222 -2.94 -18.16 -1.19
C ALA A 222 -1.84 -18.44 -0.13
N LYS A 223 -2.08 -19.41 0.75
CA LYS A 223 -1.24 -19.74 1.89
C LYS A 223 -0.02 -20.57 1.42
N GLU A 224 -0.13 -21.63 0.62
CA GLU A 224 1.05 -22.45 0.21
C GLU A 224 2.16 -21.61 -0.45
N ILE A 225 1.75 -20.70 -1.34
CA ILE A 225 2.63 -19.72 -1.97
C ILE A 225 3.32 -18.86 -0.89
N GLY A 226 2.58 -18.44 0.14
CA GLY A 226 3.09 -17.66 1.27
C GLY A 226 4.21 -18.31 2.10
N VAL A 227 4.23 -19.64 2.29
CA VAL A 227 5.30 -20.32 3.05
C VAL A 227 6.62 -20.34 2.29
N LYS A 228 6.58 -20.70 1.00
CA LYS A 228 7.77 -20.67 0.14
C LYS A 228 8.35 -19.25 0.07
N ILE A 229 7.48 -18.25 0.00
CA ILE A 229 7.84 -16.83 0.10
C ILE A 229 8.53 -16.51 1.42
N PHE A 230 7.96 -16.94 2.56
CA PHE A 230 8.53 -16.68 3.87
C PHE A 230 9.94 -17.28 4.02
N GLU A 231 10.13 -18.53 3.59
CA GLU A 231 11.45 -19.18 3.60
C GLU A 231 12.46 -18.36 2.77
N ASP A 232 12.07 -17.94 1.57
CA ASP A 232 12.92 -17.11 0.70
C ASP A 232 13.32 -15.78 1.38
N PHE A 233 12.41 -15.13 2.11
CA PHE A 233 12.73 -13.91 2.88
C PHE A 233 13.66 -14.18 4.06
N THR A 234 13.45 -15.27 4.81
CA THR A 234 14.34 -15.62 5.94
C THR A 234 15.78 -15.91 5.49
N LYS A 235 15.98 -16.40 4.26
CA LYS A 235 17.31 -16.60 3.69
C LYS A 235 17.92 -15.32 3.10
N SER A 236 17.10 -14.37 2.63
CA SER A 236 17.57 -13.21 1.84
C SER A 236 17.50 -11.85 2.53
N TRP A 237 16.88 -11.74 3.72
CA TRP A 237 16.60 -10.44 4.37
C TRP A 237 17.83 -9.54 4.55
N TYR A 238 19.00 -10.08 4.92
CA TYR A 238 20.20 -9.29 5.13
C TYR A 238 20.74 -8.70 3.81
N TRP A 239 20.65 -9.45 2.71
CA TRP A 239 20.97 -8.94 1.37
C TRP A 239 20.02 -7.84 0.93
N ILE A 240 18.72 -7.97 1.23
CA ILE A 240 17.73 -6.94 0.96
C ILE A 240 18.10 -5.65 1.71
N ILE A 241 18.45 -5.74 3.00
CA ILE A 241 18.86 -4.57 3.79
C ILE A 241 20.11 -3.90 3.19
N ILE A 242 21.14 -4.68 2.84
CA ILE A 242 22.36 -4.15 2.20
C ILE A 242 22.00 -3.42 0.90
N GLY A 243 21.16 -4.01 0.05
CA GLY A 243 20.69 -3.39 -1.18
C GLY A 243 19.94 -2.07 -0.94
N LEU A 244 19.09 -2.00 0.09
CA LEU A 244 18.38 -0.78 0.48
C LEU A 244 19.33 0.32 0.97
N VAL A 245 20.38 -0.04 1.72
CA VAL A 245 21.41 0.91 2.13
C VAL A 245 22.18 1.45 0.92
N ILE A 246 22.52 0.59 -0.05
CA ILE A 246 23.13 1.03 -1.32
C ILE A 246 22.19 2.00 -2.06
N ALA A 247 20.89 1.69 -2.15
CA ALA A 247 19.91 2.58 -2.78
C ALA A 247 19.84 3.95 -2.10
N MET A 248 19.93 3.98 -0.76
CA MET A 248 19.99 5.22 0.02
C MET A 248 21.26 6.03 -0.30
N LEU A 249 22.43 5.39 -0.30
CA LEU A 249 23.70 6.05 -0.62
C LEU A 249 23.71 6.58 -2.06
N LEU A 250 23.21 5.81 -3.03
CA LEU A 250 23.06 6.25 -4.41
C LEU A 250 22.09 7.43 -4.55
N SER A 251 21.00 7.45 -3.77
CA SER A 251 20.06 8.57 -3.76
C SER A 251 20.71 9.86 -3.24
N ILE A 252 21.47 9.78 -2.15
CA ILE A 252 22.22 10.92 -1.59
C ILE A 252 23.30 11.37 -2.58
N LEU A 253 24.06 10.43 -3.14
CA LEU A 253 25.08 10.70 -4.15
C LEU A 253 24.49 11.44 -5.34
N PHE A 254 23.36 10.98 -5.87
CA PHE A 254 22.67 11.65 -6.98
C PHE A 254 22.31 13.10 -6.64
N LEU A 255 21.74 13.36 -5.47
CA LEU A 255 21.41 14.72 -5.04
C LEU A 255 22.65 15.62 -4.88
N VAL A 256 23.77 15.07 -4.40
CA VAL A 256 25.04 15.79 -4.32
C VAL A 256 25.60 16.08 -5.72
N LEU A 257 25.51 15.12 -6.66
CA LEU A 257 25.97 15.29 -8.04
C LEU A 257 25.18 16.36 -8.81
N LEU A 258 23.88 16.52 -8.51
CA LEU A 258 23.06 17.60 -9.09
C LEU A 258 23.66 19.00 -8.83
N ARG A 259 24.43 19.17 -7.76
CA ARG A 259 25.11 20.44 -7.47
C ARG A 259 26.06 20.87 -8.59
N PHE A 260 26.80 19.94 -9.16
CA PHE A 260 27.85 20.22 -10.14
C PHE A 260 27.33 20.11 -11.57
N PHE A 261 26.44 19.15 -11.81
CA PHE A 261 26.06 18.77 -13.17
C PHE A 261 24.58 19.03 -13.48
N ALA A 262 23.76 19.64 -12.61
CA ALA A 262 22.32 19.83 -12.91
C ALA A 262 22.05 20.47 -14.27
N GLY A 263 22.78 21.53 -14.63
CA GLY A 263 22.61 22.17 -15.93
C GLY A 263 22.97 21.26 -17.10
N ILE A 264 24.11 20.56 -17.00
CA ILE A 264 24.58 19.62 -18.03
C ILE A 264 23.61 18.44 -18.16
N LEU A 265 23.20 17.86 -17.05
CA LEU A 265 22.27 16.73 -16.99
C LEU A 265 20.92 17.09 -17.60
N ILE A 266 20.38 18.28 -17.35
CA ILE A 266 19.14 18.74 -17.98
C ILE A 266 19.29 18.84 -19.50
N TRP A 267 20.42 19.37 -20.00
CA TRP A 267 20.67 19.40 -21.46
C TRP A 267 20.85 18.02 -22.06
N ILE A 268 21.56 17.11 -21.37
CA ILE A 268 21.69 15.71 -21.80
C ILE A 268 20.31 15.05 -21.90
N ILE A 269 19.43 15.28 -20.92
CA ILE A 269 18.07 14.74 -20.93
C ILE A 269 17.25 15.33 -22.09
N ILE A 270 17.31 16.65 -22.32
CA ILE A 270 16.59 17.31 -23.42
C ILE A 270 17.07 16.78 -24.77
N VAL A 271 18.39 16.74 -25.00
CA VAL A 271 18.98 16.23 -26.24
C VAL A 271 18.71 14.74 -26.40
N GLY A 272 18.81 13.96 -25.33
CA GLY A 272 18.48 12.54 -25.32
C GLY A 272 17.03 12.28 -25.73
N LEU A 273 16.09 13.10 -25.28
CA LEU A 273 14.68 12.97 -25.67
C LEU A 273 14.48 13.23 -27.18
N ILE A 274 15.14 14.27 -27.72
CA ILE A 274 15.15 14.59 -29.16
C ILE A 274 15.71 13.40 -29.95
N VAL A 275 16.84 12.84 -29.51
CA VAL A 275 17.49 11.70 -30.18
C VAL A 275 16.61 10.45 -30.18
N VAL A 276 15.95 10.14 -29.05
CA VAL A 276 15.06 8.97 -28.95
C VAL A 276 13.84 9.12 -29.87
N ILE A 277 13.24 10.30 -29.92
CA ILE A 277 12.09 10.54 -30.83
C ILE A 277 12.56 10.49 -32.29
N ALA A 278 13.69 11.10 -32.62
CA ALA A 278 14.28 11.04 -33.96
C ALA A 278 14.62 9.61 -34.40
N TYR A 279 15.16 8.79 -33.50
CA TYR A 279 15.37 7.37 -33.75
C TYR A 279 14.06 6.63 -33.98
N GLY A 280 13.01 6.94 -33.20
CA GLY A 280 11.67 6.39 -33.39
C GLY A 280 11.08 6.74 -34.76
N ILE A 281 11.26 7.97 -35.23
CA ILE A 281 10.86 8.41 -36.58
C ILE A 281 11.60 7.59 -37.65
N TRP A 282 12.91 7.42 -37.49
CA TRP A 282 13.72 6.63 -38.42
C TRP A 282 13.31 5.15 -38.44
N HIS A 283 13.14 4.53 -37.26
CA HIS A 283 12.76 3.12 -37.13
C HIS A 283 11.36 2.86 -37.70
N THR A 284 10.40 3.74 -37.42
CA THR A 284 9.02 3.58 -37.91
C THR A 284 8.94 3.77 -39.43
N TYR A 285 9.75 4.66 -40.01
CA TYR A 285 9.90 4.79 -41.46
C TYR A 285 10.55 3.58 -42.10
N TRP A 286 11.60 3.03 -41.49
CA TRP A 286 12.27 1.82 -41.97
C TRP A 286 11.29 0.63 -42.02
N GLU A 287 10.54 0.45 -40.95
CA GLU A 287 9.57 -0.63 -40.82
C GLU A 287 8.38 -0.47 -41.78
N TYR A 288 7.88 0.75 -41.95
CA TYR A 288 6.90 1.07 -42.99
C TYR A 288 7.45 0.73 -44.38
N SER A 289 8.69 1.12 -44.69
CA SER A 289 9.31 0.86 -45.99
C SER A 289 9.54 -0.63 -46.26
N ARG A 290 9.75 -1.44 -45.22
CA ARG A 290 9.82 -2.92 -45.29
C ARG A 290 8.44 -3.49 -45.61
N LEU A 291 7.42 -3.08 -44.85
CA LEU A 291 6.05 -3.57 -44.97
C LEU A 291 5.29 -3.00 -46.19
N ASP A 292 5.77 -1.93 -46.83
CA ASP A 292 5.18 -1.45 -48.07
C ASP A 292 5.40 -2.44 -49.24
N LYS A 293 6.43 -3.29 -49.15
CA LYS A 293 6.74 -4.33 -50.14
C LYS A 293 6.08 -5.68 -49.85
N GLU A 294 5.92 -6.04 -48.56
CA GLU A 294 5.56 -7.40 -48.12
C GLU A 294 4.42 -7.44 -47.10
N GLY A 295 3.93 -6.29 -46.63
CA GLY A 295 3.00 -6.17 -45.51
C GLY A 295 1.52 -6.21 -45.90
N ALA A 296 0.68 -6.58 -44.94
CA ALA A 296 -0.77 -6.60 -45.08
C ALA A 296 -1.36 -5.19 -44.90
N THR A 297 -2.54 -4.95 -45.49
CA THR A 297 -3.29 -3.72 -45.31
C THR A 297 -4.34 -3.86 -44.20
N ILE A 298 -4.84 -2.73 -43.67
CA ILE A 298 -5.92 -2.73 -42.66
C ILE A 298 -7.17 -3.50 -43.16
N ALA A 299 -7.43 -3.48 -44.47
CA ALA A 299 -8.56 -4.19 -45.07
C ALA A 299 -8.43 -5.72 -44.97
N ASP A 300 -7.20 -6.24 -44.94
CA ASP A 300 -6.93 -7.69 -44.94
C ASP A 300 -7.13 -8.34 -43.57
N ILE A 301 -6.98 -7.57 -42.49
CA ILE A 301 -6.98 -8.09 -41.10
C ILE A 301 -8.29 -7.79 -40.37
N GLY A 302 -9.06 -6.79 -40.81
CA GLY A 302 -10.26 -6.34 -40.12
C GLY A 302 -9.95 -5.71 -38.74
N LEU A 303 -10.99 -5.31 -38.02
CA LEU A 303 -10.84 -4.67 -36.70
C LEU A 303 -10.71 -5.76 -35.61
N THR A 304 -9.48 -6.08 -35.22
CA THR A 304 -9.20 -7.12 -34.20
C THR A 304 -8.65 -6.48 -32.92
N ILE A 305 -8.77 -7.17 -31.78
CA ILE A 305 -8.17 -6.75 -30.50
C ILE A 305 -6.73 -7.27 -30.31
N ASN A 306 -6.21 -8.02 -31.29
CA ASN A 306 -4.87 -8.59 -31.21
C ASN A 306 -3.83 -7.53 -31.63
N LEU A 307 -3.19 -6.90 -30.65
CA LEU A 307 -2.20 -5.83 -30.87
C LEU A 307 -1.00 -6.30 -31.73
N SER A 308 -0.64 -7.59 -31.67
CA SER A 308 0.41 -8.18 -32.49
C SER A 308 0.07 -8.20 -33.98
N ALA A 309 -1.21 -8.27 -34.35
CA ALA A 309 -1.64 -8.27 -35.75
C ALA A 309 -1.37 -6.92 -36.43
N TYR A 310 -1.50 -5.81 -35.69
CA TYR A 310 -1.20 -4.46 -36.18
C TYR A 310 0.29 -4.21 -36.44
N GLY A 311 1.19 -5.06 -35.92
CA GLY A 311 2.63 -4.98 -36.17
C GLY A 311 3.02 -5.29 -37.62
N ASN A 312 2.19 -6.04 -38.35
CA ASN A 312 2.44 -6.42 -39.75
C ASN A 312 1.70 -5.51 -40.76
N VAL A 313 1.06 -4.45 -40.27
CA VAL A 313 0.21 -3.55 -41.05
C VAL A 313 0.97 -2.28 -41.40
N LYS A 314 1.15 -2.00 -42.69
CA LYS A 314 1.93 -0.84 -43.12
C LYS A 314 1.32 0.50 -42.72
N GLU A 315 -0.01 0.62 -42.74
CA GLU A 315 -0.72 1.86 -42.38
C GLU A 315 -0.55 2.20 -40.89
N THR A 316 -0.40 1.20 -40.02
CA THR A 316 -0.14 1.41 -38.59
C THR A 316 1.20 2.12 -38.38
N TRP A 317 2.26 1.63 -39.04
CA TRP A 317 3.58 2.23 -38.95
C TRP A 317 3.62 3.63 -39.57
N LEU A 318 2.90 3.86 -40.68
CA LEU A 318 2.74 5.18 -41.27
C LEU A 318 2.03 6.17 -40.31
N ALA A 319 0.97 5.72 -39.64
CA ALA A 319 0.26 6.56 -38.66
C ALA A 319 1.17 6.93 -37.47
N ILE A 320 1.91 5.95 -36.92
CA ILE A 320 2.87 6.19 -35.82
C ILE A 320 3.96 7.17 -36.27
N PHE A 321 4.50 6.99 -37.48
CA PHE A 321 5.51 7.89 -38.06
C PHE A 321 5.03 9.34 -38.13
N ILE A 322 3.83 9.58 -38.67
CA ILE A 322 3.23 10.94 -38.76
C ILE A 322 3.05 11.53 -37.36
N ILE A 323 2.52 10.76 -36.41
CA ILE A 323 2.32 11.20 -35.02
C ILE A 323 3.66 11.60 -34.38
N LEU A 324 4.72 10.80 -34.55
CA LEU A 324 6.03 11.10 -33.98
C LEU A 324 6.65 12.37 -34.57
N ILE A 325 6.49 12.62 -35.87
CA ILE A 325 6.95 13.87 -36.50
C ILE A 325 6.22 15.09 -35.91
N VAL A 326 4.89 15.02 -35.80
CA VAL A 326 4.10 16.12 -35.24
C VAL A 326 4.52 16.40 -33.79
N LEU A 327 4.72 15.34 -32.99
CA LEU A 327 5.18 15.45 -31.61
C LEU A 327 6.57 16.09 -31.53
N GLU A 328 7.52 15.70 -32.39
CA GLU A 328 8.87 16.25 -32.41
C GLU A 328 8.87 17.75 -32.77
N VAL A 329 8.10 18.15 -33.80
CA VAL A 329 7.97 19.56 -34.18
C VAL A 329 7.38 20.39 -33.04
N ILE A 330 6.31 19.90 -32.40
CA ILE A 330 5.71 20.58 -31.24
C ILE A 330 6.74 20.69 -30.11
N PHE A 331 7.50 19.62 -29.83
CA PHE A 331 8.49 19.60 -28.77
C PHE A 331 9.62 20.62 -29.02
N LEU A 332 10.17 20.67 -30.24
CA LEU A 332 11.19 21.64 -30.63
C LEU A 332 10.69 23.09 -30.53
N LEU A 333 9.46 23.35 -30.98
CA LEU A 333 8.84 24.67 -30.84
C LEU A 333 8.73 25.07 -29.36
N LEU A 334 8.25 24.16 -28.50
CA LEU A 334 8.17 24.39 -27.06
C LEU A 334 9.55 24.72 -26.45
N LEU A 335 10.60 23.99 -26.82
CA LEU A 335 11.97 24.26 -26.35
C LEU A 335 12.45 25.67 -26.76
N ILE A 336 12.19 26.08 -27.99
CA ILE A 336 12.57 27.41 -28.50
C ILE A 336 11.84 28.51 -27.74
N PHE A 337 10.52 28.42 -27.59
CA PHE A 337 9.70 29.42 -26.91
C PHE A 337 10.01 29.49 -25.40
N LEU A 338 10.27 28.35 -24.77
CA LEU A 338 10.49 28.25 -23.33
C LEU A 338 11.96 28.40 -22.93
N ARG A 339 12.91 28.59 -23.86
CA ARG A 339 14.36 28.68 -23.59
C ARG A 339 14.76 29.59 -22.42
N LYS A 340 14.14 30.78 -22.33
CA LYS A 340 14.43 31.74 -21.23
C LYS A 340 13.89 31.23 -19.90
N ARG A 341 12.76 30.53 -19.90
CA ARG A 341 12.13 29.92 -18.72
C ARG A 341 12.92 28.70 -18.25
N ILE A 342 13.40 27.86 -19.19
CA ILE A 342 14.27 26.71 -18.91
C ILE A 342 15.55 27.17 -18.20
N ARG A 343 16.19 28.25 -18.68
CA ARG A 343 17.39 28.81 -18.01
C ARG A 343 17.13 29.26 -16.57
N ILE A 344 15.97 29.86 -16.30
CA ILE A 344 15.55 30.24 -14.95
C ILE A 344 15.37 28.99 -14.08
N ALA A 345 14.70 27.96 -14.59
CA ALA A 345 14.50 26.71 -13.88
C ALA A 345 15.84 26.02 -13.55
N ILE A 346 16.77 25.93 -14.50
CA ILE A 346 18.12 25.38 -14.28
C ILE A 346 18.85 26.15 -13.17
N ALA A 347 18.81 27.49 -13.19
CA ALA A 347 19.46 28.30 -12.17
C ALA A 347 18.85 28.06 -10.78
N LEU A 348 17.53 27.93 -10.70
CA LEU A 348 16.84 27.68 -9.44
C LEU A 348 17.10 26.28 -8.89
N ILE A 349 17.12 25.26 -9.74
CA ILE A 349 17.50 23.87 -9.41
C ILE A 349 18.94 23.85 -8.86
N GLY A 350 19.86 24.59 -9.50
CA GLY A 350 21.23 24.75 -9.00
C GLY A 350 21.29 25.40 -7.60
N GLU A 351 20.44 26.39 -7.32
CA GLU A 351 20.33 26.97 -5.97
C GLU A 351 19.67 26.04 -4.96
N ALA A 352 18.68 25.23 -5.35
CA ALA A 352 18.07 24.23 -4.49
C ALA A 352 19.11 23.20 -4.02
N SER A 353 19.99 22.77 -4.92
CA SER A 353 21.12 21.89 -4.56
C SER A 353 22.06 22.53 -3.53
N LYS A 354 22.33 23.83 -3.62
CA LYS A 354 23.12 24.57 -2.61
C LYS A 354 22.37 24.70 -1.29
N ALA A 355 21.06 24.96 -1.32
CA ALA A 355 20.23 25.08 -0.12
C ALA A 355 20.23 23.78 0.70
N ILE A 356 20.10 22.64 0.03
CA ILE A 356 20.16 21.32 0.67
C ILE A 356 21.54 21.04 1.25
N ALA A 357 22.62 21.47 0.56
CA ALA A 357 23.98 21.34 1.09
C ALA A 357 24.20 22.19 2.36
N HIS A 358 23.59 23.37 2.46
CA HIS A 358 23.64 24.18 3.69
C HIS A 358 22.73 23.63 4.79
N ILE A 359 21.65 22.94 4.44
CA ILE A 359 20.70 22.33 5.38
C ILE A 359 20.72 20.80 5.20
N MET A 360 21.88 20.16 5.43
CA MET A 360 22.02 18.71 5.23
C MET A 360 21.06 17.89 6.10
N SER A 361 20.67 18.40 7.27
CA SER A 361 19.67 17.76 8.14
C SER A 361 18.31 17.56 7.46
N SER A 362 18.00 18.31 6.39
CA SER A 362 16.79 18.10 5.60
C SER A 362 16.77 16.73 4.89
N LEU A 363 17.93 16.15 4.56
CA LEU A 363 18.04 14.83 3.92
C LEU A 363 17.71 13.68 4.88
N ALA A 364 17.80 13.90 6.19
CA ALA A 364 17.39 12.91 7.19
C ALA A 364 15.88 12.98 7.50
N TYR A 365 15.20 14.06 7.09
CA TYR A 365 13.77 14.27 7.36
C TYR A 365 12.85 13.15 6.82
N PRO A 366 13.10 12.54 5.65
CA PRO A 366 12.33 11.39 5.17
C PRO A 366 12.28 10.22 6.16
N LEU A 367 13.31 10.02 6.99
CA LEU A 367 13.31 8.98 8.03
C LEU A 367 12.28 9.29 9.12
N CYS A 368 12.19 10.56 9.55
CA CYS A 368 11.18 11.00 10.50
C CYS A 368 9.76 10.79 9.93
N THR A 369 9.53 11.23 8.69
CA THR A 369 8.24 10.99 8.01
C THR A 369 7.95 9.50 7.89
N PHE A 370 8.93 8.68 7.50
CA PHE A 370 8.76 7.24 7.36
C PHE A 370 8.35 6.58 8.67
N VAL A 371 9.03 6.87 9.78
CA VAL A 371 8.69 6.35 11.11
C VAL A 371 7.26 6.73 11.49
N LEU A 372 6.86 7.99 11.30
CA LEU A 372 5.50 8.45 11.59
C LEU A 372 4.44 7.74 10.72
N LEU A 373 4.71 7.54 9.43
CA LEU A 373 3.79 6.81 8.55
C LEU A 373 3.71 5.32 8.91
N VAL A 374 4.83 4.68 9.30
CA VAL A 374 4.85 3.29 9.79
C VAL A 374 4.00 3.17 11.05
N ILE A 375 4.09 4.12 11.98
CA ILE A 375 3.22 4.15 13.17
C ILE A 375 1.75 4.24 12.75
N CYS A 376 1.38 5.10 11.81
CA CYS A 376 0.01 5.20 11.30
C CYS A 376 -0.49 3.90 10.66
N VAL A 377 0.34 3.27 9.82
CA VAL A 377 0.00 1.99 9.15
C VAL A 377 -0.13 0.86 10.16
N ALA A 378 0.82 0.74 11.09
CA ALA A 378 0.80 -0.30 12.13
C ALA A 378 -0.42 -0.15 13.03
N TYR A 379 -0.71 1.07 13.50
CA TYR A 379 -1.88 1.34 14.32
C TYR A 379 -3.19 0.99 13.59
N TRP A 380 -3.32 1.40 12.32
CA TRP A 380 -4.47 1.05 11.49
C TRP A 380 -4.63 -0.46 11.29
N ALA A 381 -3.55 -1.16 10.93
CA ALA A 381 -3.57 -2.58 10.64
C ALA A 381 -3.89 -3.42 11.87
N LEU A 382 -3.26 -3.10 13.01
CA LEU A 382 -3.56 -3.75 14.29
C LEU A 382 -5.01 -3.49 14.69
N THR A 383 -5.47 -2.24 14.66
CA THR A 383 -6.86 -1.91 14.98
C THR A 383 -7.82 -2.66 14.04
N ALA A 384 -7.56 -2.67 12.72
CA ALA A 384 -8.40 -3.37 11.76
C ALA A 384 -8.49 -4.87 12.02
N LEU A 385 -7.36 -5.52 12.34
CA LEU A 385 -7.28 -6.94 12.66
C LEU A 385 -8.09 -7.27 13.91
N TYR A 386 -7.87 -6.53 15.00
CA TYR A 386 -8.57 -6.75 16.27
C TYR A 386 -10.07 -6.43 16.17
N LEU A 387 -10.46 -5.42 15.38
CA LEU A 387 -11.88 -5.22 15.07
C LEU A 387 -12.44 -6.43 14.30
N ALA A 388 -11.72 -6.94 13.30
CA ALA A 388 -12.20 -8.06 12.48
C ALA A 388 -12.39 -9.35 13.29
N THR A 389 -11.64 -9.52 14.39
CA THR A 389 -11.75 -10.65 15.32
C THR A 389 -12.52 -10.32 16.59
N SER A 390 -13.31 -9.24 16.59
CA SER A 390 -14.10 -8.86 17.76
C SER A 390 -15.39 -9.69 17.84
N GLY A 391 -15.60 -10.35 18.98
CA GLY A 391 -16.83 -11.07 19.27
C GLY A 391 -16.59 -12.39 19.98
N GLU A 392 -17.47 -12.74 20.92
CA GLU A 392 -17.41 -14.04 21.60
C GLU A 392 -17.88 -15.16 20.64
N PRO A 393 -17.24 -16.33 20.62
CA PRO A 393 -17.67 -17.45 19.79
C PRO A 393 -18.99 -18.03 20.29
N LEU A 394 -19.99 -18.16 19.39
CA LEU A 394 -21.26 -18.83 19.67
C LEU A 394 -21.24 -20.24 19.10
N TYR A 395 -21.66 -21.20 19.91
CA TYR A 395 -21.75 -22.62 19.55
C TYR A 395 -23.21 -23.08 19.55
N ARG A 396 -23.53 -24.03 18.67
CA ARG A 396 -24.87 -24.62 18.53
C ARG A 396 -24.83 -26.13 18.45
N VAL A 397 -25.91 -26.76 18.91
CA VAL A 397 -26.07 -28.22 18.88
C VAL A 397 -26.55 -28.66 17.49
N ILE A 398 -25.84 -29.60 16.88
CA ILE A 398 -26.22 -30.23 15.61
C ILE A 398 -26.23 -31.76 15.72
N ALA A 399 -27.00 -32.42 14.86
CA ALA A 399 -26.89 -33.87 14.66
C ALA A 399 -25.86 -34.16 13.55
N LEU A 400 -24.82 -34.96 13.88
CA LEU A 400 -23.77 -35.39 12.94
C LEU A 400 -24.27 -36.42 11.92
N ASN A 401 -25.36 -37.12 12.26
CA ASN A 401 -26.03 -38.08 11.39
C ASN A 401 -27.56 -37.89 11.52
N THR A 402 -28.15 -37.21 10.56
CA THR A 402 -29.60 -36.96 10.51
C THR A 402 -30.42 -38.21 10.24
N SER A 403 -29.81 -39.26 9.66
CA SER A 403 -30.50 -40.54 9.39
C SER A 403 -30.57 -41.48 10.61
N ALA A 404 -30.03 -41.06 11.76
CA ALA A 404 -30.14 -41.81 13.01
C ALA A 404 -31.51 -41.58 13.68
N PRO A 405 -32.04 -42.59 14.40
CA PRO A 405 -33.36 -42.49 15.03
C PRO A 405 -33.42 -41.32 16.01
N ASN A 406 -34.53 -40.57 15.99
CA ASN A 406 -34.81 -39.39 16.84
C ASN A 406 -33.87 -38.18 16.63
N CYS A 407 -33.11 -38.13 15.54
CA CYS A 407 -32.21 -37.01 15.22
C CYS A 407 -32.82 -35.94 14.30
N ASP A 408 -34.04 -36.15 13.78
CA ASP A 408 -34.73 -35.24 12.86
C ASP A 408 -35.23 -33.94 13.53
N THR A 409 -35.33 -33.93 14.86
CA THR A 409 -35.88 -32.81 15.64
C THR A 409 -34.84 -31.74 15.97
N ILE A 410 -33.54 -32.01 15.80
CA ILE A 410 -32.46 -31.10 16.14
C ILE A 410 -32.18 -30.16 14.98
N SER A 411 -32.79 -28.97 15.05
CA SER A 411 -32.77 -27.95 13.99
C SER A 411 -31.58 -26.98 14.02
N GLY A 412 -30.60 -27.19 14.91
CA GLY A 412 -29.43 -26.31 14.98
C GLY A 412 -29.73 -24.91 15.53
N ASN A 413 -30.77 -24.75 16.34
CA ASN A 413 -31.17 -23.47 16.95
C ASN A 413 -30.76 -23.33 18.42
N GLU A 414 -30.46 -24.42 19.11
CA GLU A 414 -30.05 -24.40 20.51
C GLU A 414 -28.57 -24.03 20.65
N SER A 415 -28.29 -23.09 21.57
CA SER A 415 -26.92 -22.71 21.93
C SER A 415 -26.33 -23.66 22.96
N CYS A 416 -25.05 -23.99 22.82
CA CYS A 416 -24.33 -24.85 23.76
C CYS A 416 -23.01 -24.20 24.20
N ALA A 417 -22.47 -24.65 25.33
CA ALA A 417 -21.11 -24.31 25.74
C ALA A 417 -20.24 -25.57 25.57
N PRO A 418 -19.14 -25.53 24.82
CA PRO A 418 -18.32 -26.71 24.53
C PRO A 418 -17.84 -27.45 25.77
N THR A 419 -17.53 -26.72 26.84
CA THR A 419 -17.00 -27.26 28.09
C THR A 419 -18.07 -27.87 29.00
N ALA A 420 -19.36 -27.62 28.74
CA ALA A 420 -20.47 -28.12 29.54
C ALA A 420 -21.43 -29.02 28.73
N PHE A 421 -21.10 -29.29 27.47
CA PHE A 421 -21.95 -30.06 26.58
C PHE A 421 -21.80 -31.58 26.83
N ASN A 422 -22.92 -32.27 26.99
CA ASN A 422 -22.96 -33.73 27.06
C ASN A 422 -23.98 -34.28 26.05
N ALA A 423 -23.52 -35.11 25.11
CA ALA A 423 -24.38 -35.71 24.09
C ALA A 423 -25.44 -36.67 24.66
N SER A 424 -25.29 -37.09 25.92
CA SER A 424 -26.24 -37.99 26.60
C SER A 424 -27.53 -37.31 27.05
N ASP A 425 -27.54 -35.97 27.08
CA ASP A 425 -28.71 -35.17 27.48
C ASP A 425 -29.76 -35.08 26.35
N TYR A 426 -29.43 -35.60 25.16
CA TYR A 426 -30.26 -35.58 23.97
C TYR A 426 -30.64 -37.00 23.54
N ASP A 427 -31.90 -37.20 23.11
CA ASP A 427 -32.38 -38.49 22.58
C ASP A 427 -31.58 -38.97 21.35
N CYS A 428 -30.99 -38.02 20.62
CA CYS A 428 -30.10 -38.29 19.50
C CYS A 428 -28.65 -38.48 19.99
N GLN A 429 -28.16 -39.72 19.92
CA GLN A 429 -26.82 -40.09 20.37
C GLN A 429 -25.67 -39.56 19.49
N THR A 430 -25.98 -38.92 18.36
CA THR A 430 -25.01 -38.36 17.40
C THR A 430 -24.99 -36.83 17.43
N THR A 431 -25.33 -36.23 18.57
CA THR A 431 -25.30 -34.77 18.76
C THR A 431 -23.89 -34.25 19.06
N SER A 432 -23.58 -33.07 18.51
CA SER A 432 -22.33 -32.36 18.79
C SER A 432 -22.57 -30.87 18.93
N CYS A 433 -21.88 -30.25 19.87
CA CYS A 433 -21.79 -28.80 19.99
C CYS A 433 -20.71 -28.28 19.05
N ILE A 434 -21.10 -27.54 18.01
CA ILE A 434 -20.15 -26.98 17.03
C ILE A 434 -20.18 -25.47 17.04
N PHE A 435 -19.06 -24.85 16.67
CA PHE A 435 -19.01 -23.42 16.43
C PHE A 435 -19.96 -23.04 15.28
N TYR A 436 -20.76 -22.00 15.47
CA TYR A 436 -21.71 -21.50 14.47
C TYR A 436 -21.28 -20.14 13.93
N LYS A 437 -21.14 -19.13 14.78
CA LYS A 437 -20.73 -17.77 14.40
C LYS A 437 -20.22 -16.98 15.61
N TYR A 438 -19.56 -15.85 15.38
CA TYR A 438 -19.24 -14.90 16.44
C TYR A 438 -20.46 -14.05 16.81
N ASN A 439 -20.54 -13.68 18.08
CA ASN A 439 -21.61 -12.85 18.60
C ASN A 439 -21.54 -11.44 17.98
N SER A 440 -22.62 -11.05 17.29
CA SER A 440 -22.77 -9.76 16.63
C SER A 440 -23.81 -8.85 17.30
N GLU A 441 -24.36 -9.24 18.46
CA GLU A 441 -25.50 -8.56 19.07
C GLU A 441 -25.11 -7.41 20.01
N GLY A 442 -23.90 -7.41 20.55
CA GLY A 442 -23.42 -6.33 21.41
C GLY A 442 -23.36 -4.98 20.69
N LEU A 443 -23.51 -3.87 21.44
CA LEU A 443 -23.53 -2.51 20.87
C LEU A 443 -22.26 -2.21 20.04
N PHE A 444 -21.11 -2.70 20.51
CA PHE A 444 -19.83 -2.56 19.83
C PHE A 444 -19.77 -3.39 18.54
N GLN A 445 -20.16 -4.67 18.61
CA GLN A 445 -20.12 -5.63 17.50
C GLN A 445 -21.16 -5.33 16.41
N ARG A 446 -22.35 -4.84 16.79
CA ARG A 446 -23.37 -4.39 15.82
C ARG A 446 -22.87 -3.23 14.97
N ASN A 447 -22.02 -2.38 15.54
CA ASN A 447 -21.47 -1.21 14.87
C ASN A 447 -20.08 -1.47 14.24
N LEU A 448 -19.65 -2.73 14.14
CA LEU A 448 -18.31 -3.09 13.67
C LEU A 448 -17.97 -2.48 12.31
N PHE A 449 -18.91 -2.49 11.37
CA PHE A 449 -18.74 -1.88 10.05
C PHE A 449 -18.45 -0.37 10.13
N ASN A 450 -19.19 0.35 10.99
CA ASN A 450 -19.00 1.79 11.20
C ASN A 450 -17.64 2.08 11.86
N LEU A 451 -17.21 1.22 12.79
CA LEU A 451 -15.91 1.34 13.45
C LEU A 451 -14.75 1.07 12.48
N GLN A 452 -14.90 0.13 11.54
CA GLN A 452 -13.93 -0.10 10.47
C GLN A 452 -13.87 1.09 9.50
N ILE A 453 -15.01 1.68 9.14
CA ILE A 453 -15.03 2.93 8.36
C ILE A 453 -14.27 4.03 9.12
N TYR A 454 -14.59 4.23 10.40
CA TYR A 454 -13.91 5.21 11.24
C TYR A 454 -12.39 4.99 11.31
N ASN A 455 -11.96 3.73 11.40
CA ASN A 455 -10.55 3.33 11.37
C ASN A 455 -9.88 3.71 10.03
N VAL A 456 -10.53 3.46 8.90
CA VAL A 456 -10.01 3.85 7.57
C VAL A 456 -9.95 5.37 7.42
N VAL A 457 -10.97 6.11 7.86
CA VAL A 457 -10.96 7.58 7.84
C VAL A 457 -9.81 8.12 8.70
N GLY A 458 -9.62 7.56 9.91
CA GLY A 458 -8.54 7.97 10.80
C GLY A 458 -7.16 7.69 10.23
N PHE A 459 -6.96 6.54 9.60
CA PHE A 459 -5.74 6.21 8.89
C PHE A 459 -5.40 7.24 7.79
N LEU A 460 -6.36 7.53 6.90
CA LEU A 460 -6.14 8.48 5.81
C LEU A 460 -5.87 9.91 6.33
N TRP A 461 -6.60 10.35 7.35
CA TRP A 461 -6.41 11.68 7.94
C TRP A 461 -5.04 11.81 8.61
N CYS A 462 -4.61 10.80 9.38
CA CYS A 462 -3.29 10.79 10.01
C CYS A 462 -2.16 10.78 8.97
N MET A 463 -2.25 9.93 7.95
CA MET A 463 -1.25 9.85 6.88
C MET A 463 -1.10 11.20 6.15
N ASN A 464 -2.22 11.83 5.78
CA ASN A 464 -2.21 13.14 5.13
C ASN A 464 -1.68 14.24 6.06
N PHE A 465 -1.97 14.17 7.37
CA PHE A 465 -1.45 15.11 8.36
C PHE A 465 0.08 14.99 8.50
N VAL A 466 0.62 13.77 8.59
CA VAL A 466 2.07 13.53 8.65
C VAL A 466 2.78 14.08 7.40
N ILE A 467 2.21 13.88 6.22
CA ILE A 467 2.74 14.44 4.96
C ILE A 467 2.70 15.97 4.97
N ALA A 468 1.58 16.56 5.41
CA ALA A 468 1.42 18.02 5.51
C ALA A 468 2.43 18.64 6.49
N LEU A 469 2.64 18.01 7.64
CA LEU A 469 3.65 18.39 8.62
C LEU A 469 5.05 18.40 8.00
N GLY A 470 5.38 17.37 7.22
CA GLY A 470 6.65 17.29 6.49
C GLY A 470 6.86 18.41 5.48
N GLN A 471 5.85 18.69 4.66
CA GLN A 471 5.92 19.76 3.66
C GLN A 471 6.09 21.14 4.32
N CYS A 472 5.30 21.44 5.35
CA CYS A 472 5.38 22.71 6.08
C CYS A 472 6.72 22.88 6.80
N CYS A 473 7.21 21.83 7.45
CA CYS A 473 8.51 21.83 8.13
C CYS A 473 9.66 22.16 7.16
N LEU A 474 9.77 21.40 6.07
CA LEU A 474 10.81 21.59 5.05
C LEU A 474 10.69 22.96 4.38
N ALA A 475 9.47 23.41 4.07
CA ALA A 475 9.25 24.73 3.50
C ALA A 475 9.77 25.85 4.42
N GLY A 476 9.50 25.77 5.73
CA GLY A 476 9.99 26.78 6.67
C GLY A 476 11.52 26.78 6.81
N ALA A 477 12.17 25.62 6.68
CA ALA A 477 13.62 25.52 6.68
C ALA A 477 14.23 26.14 5.41
N PHE A 478 13.74 25.78 4.22
CA PHE A 478 14.26 26.30 2.96
C PHE A 478 13.91 27.78 2.73
N ALA A 479 12.77 28.26 3.24
CA ALA A 479 12.46 29.69 3.26
C ALA A 479 13.46 30.46 4.14
N SER A 480 13.87 29.91 5.28
CA SER A 480 14.91 30.53 6.12
C SER A 480 16.25 30.64 5.39
N TYR A 481 16.59 29.66 4.54
CA TYR A 481 17.74 29.75 3.64
C TYR A 481 17.58 30.83 2.58
N TYR A 482 16.44 30.88 1.89
CA TYR A 482 16.23 31.82 0.78
C TYR A 482 16.43 33.27 1.24
N TRP A 483 15.74 33.64 2.31
CA TRP A 483 15.69 35.00 2.87
C TRP A 483 16.91 35.37 3.74
N ALA A 484 17.88 34.47 3.92
CA ALA A 484 19.17 34.80 4.52
C ALA A 484 20.01 35.64 3.53
N PHE A 485 20.41 36.86 3.88
CA PHE A 485 21.15 37.73 2.96
C PHE A 485 22.61 37.26 2.80
N LYS A 486 23.31 37.00 3.93
CA LYS A 486 24.65 36.41 3.98
C LYS A 486 24.57 34.91 4.28
N LYS A 487 24.86 34.09 3.28
CA LYS A 487 24.87 32.61 3.40
C LYS A 487 26.32 32.14 3.64
N PRO A 488 26.62 31.35 4.68
CA PRO A 488 25.70 30.67 5.62
C PRO A 488 25.40 31.41 6.93
N GLN A 489 26.02 32.56 7.19
CA GLN A 489 25.99 33.23 8.51
C GLN A 489 24.58 33.57 9.03
N ASP A 490 23.68 33.99 8.16
CA ASP A 490 22.31 34.39 8.55
C ASP A 490 21.32 33.21 8.59
N ILE A 491 21.78 31.97 8.31
CA ILE A 491 20.93 30.78 8.36
C ILE A 491 20.86 30.28 9.81
N PRO A 492 19.66 30.01 10.36
CA PRO A 492 19.52 29.43 11.69
C PRO A 492 20.24 28.07 11.81
N TYR A 493 20.86 27.77 12.97
CA TYR A 493 21.61 26.51 13.19
C TYR A 493 20.78 25.23 13.00
N PHE A 494 19.54 25.22 13.48
CA PHE A 494 18.65 24.04 13.41
C PHE A 494 17.33 24.39 12.71
N PRO A 495 17.36 24.69 11.40
CA PRO A 495 16.20 25.28 10.71
C PRO A 495 15.08 24.25 10.53
N VAL A 496 15.42 22.97 10.31
CA VAL A 496 14.43 21.87 10.19
C VAL A 496 13.72 21.65 11.52
N THR A 497 14.46 21.40 12.60
CA THR A 497 13.89 21.16 13.94
C THR A 497 13.07 22.34 14.45
N SER A 498 13.59 23.57 14.30
CA SER A 498 12.85 24.78 14.67
C SER A 498 11.56 24.93 13.88
N SER A 499 11.60 24.66 12.56
CA SER A 499 10.41 24.70 11.71
C SER A 499 9.39 23.62 12.06
N PHE A 500 9.84 22.41 12.42
CA PHE A 500 9.00 21.30 12.87
C PHE A 500 8.19 21.68 14.11
N PHE A 501 8.85 22.15 15.17
CA PHE A 501 8.17 22.55 16.40
C PHE A 501 7.25 23.77 16.19
N ARG A 502 7.64 24.70 15.32
CA ARG A 502 6.79 25.83 14.93
C ARG A 502 5.52 25.37 14.21
N ALA A 503 5.63 24.39 13.31
CA ALA A 503 4.49 23.82 12.60
C ALA A 503 3.51 23.13 13.56
N LEU A 504 4.02 22.30 14.49
CA LEU A 504 3.18 21.64 15.51
C LEU A 504 2.54 22.65 16.48
N ARG A 505 3.31 23.60 17.01
CA ARG A 505 2.83 24.53 18.03
C ARG A 505 1.76 25.49 17.52
N TYR A 506 1.95 26.03 16.32
CA TYR A 506 1.10 27.12 15.81
C TYR A 506 0.17 26.72 14.67
N HIS A 507 0.50 25.67 13.91
CA HIS A 507 -0.16 25.41 12.62
C HIS A 507 -0.80 24.03 12.50
N THR A 508 -0.89 23.25 13.58
CA THR A 508 -1.57 21.94 13.59
C THR A 508 -2.98 22.02 13.01
N GLY A 509 -3.76 23.06 13.34
CA GLY A 509 -5.10 23.26 12.78
C GLY A 509 -5.12 23.42 11.26
N SER A 510 -4.22 24.24 10.70
CA SER A 510 -4.13 24.46 9.25
C SER A 510 -3.67 23.21 8.50
N LEU A 511 -2.73 22.47 9.08
CA LEU A 511 -2.25 21.20 8.52
C LEU A 511 -3.35 20.13 8.56
N ALA A 512 -4.06 20.03 9.68
CA ALA A 512 -5.19 19.11 9.84
C ALA A 512 -6.34 19.44 8.88
N PHE A 513 -6.64 20.73 8.65
CA PHE A 513 -7.66 21.17 7.71
C PHE A 513 -7.30 20.79 6.26
N GLY A 514 -6.08 21.09 5.81
CA GLY A 514 -5.62 20.69 4.49
C GLY A 514 -5.59 19.17 4.31
N ALA A 515 -5.19 18.43 5.35
CA ALA A 515 -5.22 16.97 5.38
C ALA A 515 -6.65 16.41 5.34
N LEU A 516 -7.62 17.05 6.00
CA LEU A 516 -9.02 16.65 5.99
C LEU A 516 -9.64 16.79 4.59
N ILE A 517 -9.41 17.90 3.89
CA ILE A 517 -9.90 18.11 2.52
C ILE A 517 -9.38 16.99 1.61
N LEU A 518 -8.10 16.66 1.71
CA LEU A 518 -7.49 15.59 0.92
C LEU A 518 -8.08 14.21 1.28
N THR A 519 -8.33 13.97 2.57
CA THR A 519 -8.93 12.73 3.06
C THR A 519 -10.34 12.52 2.54
N ILE A 520 -11.18 13.56 2.52
CA ILE A 520 -12.54 13.50 1.97
C ILE A 520 -12.52 13.07 0.50
N ILE A 521 -11.62 13.66 -0.30
CA ILE A 521 -11.49 13.33 -1.72
C ILE A 521 -11.00 11.88 -1.91
N GLN A 522 -10.05 11.43 -1.09
CA GLN A 522 -9.58 10.05 -1.12
C GLN A 522 -10.68 9.05 -0.77
N ILE A 523 -11.51 9.35 0.23
CA ILE A 523 -12.66 8.51 0.59
C ILE A 523 -13.63 8.42 -0.59
N ILE A 524 -13.96 9.55 -1.24
CA ILE A 524 -14.84 9.54 -2.41
C ILE A 524 -14.25 8.65 -3.52
N ARG A 525 -12.94 8.72 -3.78
CA ARG A 525 -12.29 7.86 -4.77
C ARG A 525 -12.34 6.38 -4.38
N ILE A 526 -12.12 6.04 -3.12
CA ILE A 526 -12.21 4.65 -2.62
C ILE A 526 -13.64 4.14 -2.79
N VAL A 527 -14.65 4.95 -2.48
CA VAL A 527 -16.07 4.60 -2.68
C VAL A 527 -16.39 4.41 -4.17
N LEU A 528 -15.92 5.29 -5.05
CA LEU A 528 -16.11 5.15 -6.50
C LEU A 528 -15.45 3.86 -7.03
N GLU A 529 -14.27 3.49 -6.52
CA GLU A 529 -13.59 2.24 -6.90
C GLU A 529 -14.38 1.01 -6.41
N TYR A 530 -14.87 1.04 -5.18
CA TYR A 530 -15.72 -0.01 -4.61
C TYR A 530 -17.03 -0.18 -5.38
N LEU A 531 -17.71 0.92 -5.72
CA LEU A 531 -18.94 0.90 -6.51
C LEU A 531 -18.69 0.33 -7.90
N ASP A 532 -17.63 0.75 -8.58
CA ASP A 532 -17.27 0.21 -9.90
C ASP A 532 -17.01 -1.30 -9.83
N HIS A 533 -16.29 -1.77 -8.80
CA HIS A 533 -16.09 -3.20 -8.58
C HIS A 533 -17.40 -3.96 -8.40
N LYS A 534 -18.33 -3.42 -7.60
CA LYS A 534 -19.63 -4.06 -7.34
C LYS A 534 -20.57 -4.03 -8.54
N LEU A 535 -20.39 -3.06 -9.43
CA LEU A 535 -21.19 -2.89 -10.65
C LEU A 535 -20.59 -3.59 -11.88
N LYS A 536 -19.46 -4.31 -11.76
CA LYS A 536 -18.83 -5.03 -12.89
C LYS A 536 -19.79 -6.00 -13.60
N ASN A 537 -20.71 -6.62 -12.86
CA ASN A 537 -21.67 -7.58 -13.38
C ASN A 537 -22.92 -6.92 -14.01
N VAL A 538 -23.07 -5.60 -13.90
CA VAL A 538 -24.21 -4.85 -14.47
C VAL A 538 -23.76 -4.18 -15.78
N HIS A 539 -24.31 -4.62 -16.91
CA HIS A 539 -23.92 -4.14 -18.24
C HIS A 539 -24.72 -2.91 -18.71
N ASN A 540 -24.79 -1.84 -17.89
CA ASN A 540 -25.38 -0.58 -18.33
C ASN A 540 -24.30 0.38 -18.87
N PRO A 541 -24.31 0.74 -20.16
CA PRO A 541 -23.30 1.62 -20.77
C PRO A 541 -23.29 3.02 -20.17
N VAL A 542 -24.44 3.56 -19.73
CA VAL A 542 -24.54 4.89 -19.09
C VAL A 542 -23.83 4.88 -17.75
N THR A 543 -24.03 3.83 -16.94
CA THR A 543 -23.35 3.68 -15.65
C THR A 543 -21.83 3.58 -15.82
N LYS A 544 -21.35 2.82 -16.82
CA LYS A 544 -19.91 2.72 -17.14
C LYS A 544 -19.31 4.07 -17.54
N PHE A 545 -20.01 4.82 -18.40
CA PHE A 545 -19.57 6.16 -18.81
C PHE A 545 -19.51 7.14 -17.62
N LEU A 546 -20.56 7.17 -16.79
CA LEU A 546 -20.62 8.03 -15.61
C LEU A 546 -19.52 7.68 -14.59
N MET A 547 -19.28 6.39 -14.33
CA MET A 547 -18.21 5.94 -13.44
C MET A 547 -16.83 6.33 -13.97
N CYS A 548 -16.58 6.18 -15.27
CA CYS A 548 -15.35 6.63 -15.91
C CYS A 548 -15.14 8.15 -15.72
N CYS A 549 -16.18 8.95 -15.99
CA CYS A 549 -16.13 10.40 -15.83
C CYS A 549 -15.87 10.82 -14.37
N LEU A 550 -16.61 10.26 -13.40
CA LEU A 550 -16.45 10.57 -11.98
C LEU A 550 -15.06 10.17 -11.46
N LYS A 551 -14.57 8.98 -11.82
CA LYS A 551 -13.21 8.54 -11.44
C LYS A 551 -12.15 9.49 -11.99
N CYS A 552 -12.27 9.92 -13.25
CA CYS A 552 -11.37 10.90 -13.85
C CYS A 552 -11.43 12.26 -13.14
N CYS A 553 -12.63 12.81 -12.93
CA CYS A 553 -12.84 14.10 -12.25
C CYS A 553 -12.27 14.12 -10.83
N PHE A 554 -12.54 13.09 -10.02
CA PHE A 554 -12.01 13.02 -8.66
C PHE A 554 -10.52 12.72 -8.60
N TRP A 555 -9.97 12.00 -9.59
CA TRP A 555 -8.52 11.86 -9.74
C TRP A 555 -7.87 13.22 -10.05
N CYS A 556 -8.43 13.99 -10.97
CA CYS A 556 -7.98 15.36 -11.29
C CYS A 556 -8.10 16.29 -10.06
N LEU A 557 -9.22 16.22 -9.33
CA LEU A 557 -9.45 17.01 -8.13
C LEU A 557 -8.43 16.68 -7.04
N GLU A 558 -8.12 15.40 -6.81
CA GLU A 558 -7.09 15.01 -5.84
C GLU A 558 -5.73 15.61 -6.22
N LYS A 559 -5.34 15.54 -7.49
CA LYS A 559 -4.09 16.12 -7.98
C LYS A 559 -4.05 17.63 -7.78
N PHE A 560 -5.15 18.32 -8.10
CA PHE A 560 -5.27 19.77 -7.90
C PHE A 560 -5.20 20.15 -6.42
N ILE A 561 -5.90 19.43 -5.54
CA ILE A 561 -5.87 19.70 -4.10
C ILE A 561 -4.51 19.40 -3.49
N LYS A 562 -3.82 18.33 -3.92
CA LYS A 562 -2.42 18.09 -3.53
C LYS A 562 -1.50 19.25 -3.92
N PHE A 563 -1.66 19.77 -5.13
CA PHE A 563 -0.94 20.95 -5.59
C PHE A 563 -1.26 22.18 -4.74
N LEU A 564 -2.55 22.46 -4.48
CA LEU A 564 -2.97 23.60 -3.68
C LEU A 564 -2.45 23.50 -2.24
N ASN A 565 -2.63 22.35 -1.59
CA ASN A 565 -2.18 22.08 -0.22
C ASN A 565 -0.67 22.30 -0.08
N ARG A 566 0.13 21.70 -0.97
CA ARG A 566 1.60 21.84 -0.96
C ARG A 566 2.03 23.31 -0.97
N ASN A 567 1.44 24.11 -1.86
CA ASN A 567 1.77 25.53 -1.99
C ASN A 567 1.20 26.38 -0.83
N ALA A 568 0.04 26.01 -0.28
CA ALA A 568 -0.52 26.63 0.91
C ALA A 568 0.39 26.41 2.13
N TYR A 569 0.93 25.21 2.30
CA TYR A 569 1.86 24.90 3.41
C TYR A 569 3.16 25.70 3.33
N ILE A 570 3.66 26.00 2.12
CA ILE A 570 4.79 26.93 1.94
C ILE A 570 4.44 28.32 2.50
N MET A 571 3.28 28.86 2.10
CA MET A 571 2.84 30.17 2.58
C MET A 571 2.56 30.21 4.09
N ILE A 572 2.01 29.13 4.67
CA ILE A 572 1.87 28.98 6.12
C ILE A 572 3.25 28.99 6.79
N ALA A 573 4.21 28.25 6.25
CA ALA A 573 5.55 28.18 6.81
C ALA A 573 6.26 29.55 6.81
N ILE A 574 6.03 30.40 5.79
CA ILE A 574 6.61 31.74 5.71
C ILE A 574 5.84 32.76 6.58
N TYR A 575 4.51 32.84 6.42
CA TYR A 575 3.71 33.94 6.98
C TYR A 575 2.94 33.59 8.25
N GLY A 576 2.75 32.32 8.56
CA GLY A 576 1.98 31.87 9.71
C GLY A 576 0.51 32.28 9.68
N LYS A 577 -0.08 32.41 8.49
CA LYS A 577 -1.52 32.67 8.31
C LYS A 577 -2.29 31.35 8.24
N ASN A 578 -3.60 31.42 8.40
CA ASN A 578 -4.49 30.25 8.27
C ASN A 578 -4.46 29.64 6.85
N PHE A 579 -5.01 28.43 6.73
CA PHE A 579 -4.94 27.65 5.51
C PHE A 579 -5.58 28.36 4.31
N CYS A 580 -6.82 28.85 4.43
CA CYS A 580 -7.56 29.45 3.32
C CYS A 580 -6.88 30.72 2.79
N VAL A 581 -6.37 31.59 3.67
CA VAL A 581 -5.62 32.79 3.27
C VAL A 581 -4.32 32.41 2.56
N SER A 582 -3.59 31.44 3.12
CA SER A 582 -2.33 30.97 2.57
C SER A 582 -2.50 30.31 1.20
N ALA A 583 -3.53 29.46 1.05
CA ALA A 583 -3.90 28.82 -0.21
C ALA A 583 -4.28 29.84 -1.29
N LYS A 584 -5.11 30.82 -0.93
CA LYS A 584 -5.50 31.92 -1.84
C LYS A 584 -4.29 32.72 -2.32
N ASN A 585 -3.39 33.09 -1.40
CA ASN A 585 -2.22 33.89 -1.73
C ASN A 585 -1.23 33.10 -2.60
N ALA A 586 -0.98 31.83 -2.24
CA ALA A 586 -0.15 30.94 -3.03
C ALA A 586 -0.69 30.77 -4.46
N PHE A 587 -1.99 30.46 -4.59
CA PHE A 587 -2.64 30.26 -5.88
C PHE A 587 -2.55 31.50 -6.77
N LYS A 588 -2.83 32.69 -6.21
CA LYS A 588 -2.72 33.97 -6.93
C LYS A 588 -1.30 34.24 -7.42
N LEU A 589 -0.30 34.05 -6.56
CA LEU A 589 1.11 34.25 -6.90
C LEU A 589 1.56 33.33 -8.05
N LEU A 590 1.15 32.06 -8.00
CA LEU A 590 1.47 31.06 -9.00
C LEU A 590 0.73 31.31 -10.32
N MET A 591 -0.56 31.66 -10.30
CA MET A 591 -1.33 31.92 -11.52
C MET A 591 -0.80 33.11 -12.32
N ARG A 592 -0.33 34.18 -11.64
CA ARG A 592 0.36 35.31 -12.31
C ARG A 592 1.64 34.89 -13.02
N ASN A 593 2.24 33.77 -12.62
CA ASN A 593 3.50 33.25 -13.15
C ASN A 593 3.36 31.84 -13.74
N VAL A 594 2.16 31.45 -14.19
CA VAL A 594 1.80 30.06 -14.53
C VAL A 594 2.81 29.37 -15.46
N VAL A 595 3.28 30.06 -16.50
CA VAL A 595 4.26 29.49 -17.44
C VAL A 595 5.59 29.14 -16.75
N ARG A 596 6.05 29.96 -15.79
CA ARG A 596 7.27 29.66 -15.03
C ARG A 596 7.06 28.46 -14.10
N VAL A 597 5.88 28.38 -13.49
CA VAL A 597 5.49 27.28 -12.60
C VAL A 597 5.53 25.96 -13.37
N VAL A 598 4.82 25.89 -14.51
CA VAL A 598 4.73 24.67 -15.32
C VAL A 598 6.10 24.22 -15.81
N VAL A 599 6.94 25.14 -16.31
CA VAL A 599 8.28 24.78 -16.80
C VAL A 599 9.17 24.25 -15.67
N LEU A 600 9.15 24.90 -14.51
CA LEU A 600 9.95 24.46 -13.37
C LEU A 600 9.51 23.07 -12.88
N ASP A 601 8.20 22.88 -12.70
CA ASP A 601 7.60 21.63 -12.25
C ASP A 601 7.97 20.48 -13.20
N LYS A 602 7.77 20.65 -14.52
CA LYS A 602 8.08 19.60 -15.51
C LYS A 602 9.56 19.27 -15.62
N ILE A 603 10.46 20.25 -15.56
CA ILE A 603 11.90 19.98 -15.57
C ILE A 603 12.33 19.25 -14.30
N THR A 604 11.82 19.68 -13.14
CA THR A 604 12.16 19.06 -11.85
C THR A 604 11.64 17.63 -11.77
N ASP A 605 10.40 17.39 -12.19
CA ASP A 605 9.81 16.05 -12.25
C ASP A 605 10.59 15.13 -13.19
N LEU A 606 10.94 15.61 -14.38
CA LEU A 606 11.73 14.84 -15.35
C LEU A 606 13.12 14.48 -14.78
N LEU A 607 13.82 15.45 -14.22
CA LEU A 607 15.13 15.27 -13.61
C LEU A 607 15.10 14.23 -12.48
N LEU A 608 14.13 14.35 -11.57
CA LEU A 608 13.98 13.43 -10.44
C LEU A 608 13.46 12.06 -10.88
N PHE A 609 12.68 11.97 -11.96
CA PHE A 609 12.26 10.71 -12.56
C PHE A 609 13.45 9.90 -13.08
N PHE A 610 14.35 10.53 -13.85
CA PHE A 610 15.58 9.87 -14.31
C PHE A 610 16.48 9.45 -13.16
N GLY A 611 16.59 10.27 -12.11
CA GLY A 611 17.29 9.86 -10.89
C GLY A 611 16.70 8.61 -10.26
N LYS A 612 15.35 8.50 -10.20
CA LYS A 612 14.67 7.33 -9.61
C LYS A 612 14.92 6.11 -10.48
N LEU A 613 14.82 6.27 -11.79
CA LEU A 613 15.10 5.20 -12.75
C LEU A 613 16.55 4.70 -12.64
N LEU A 614 17.51 5.60 -12.47
CA LEU A 614 18.92 5.24 -12.28
C LEU A 614 19.14 4.47 -10.97
N VAL A 615 18.62 4.98 -9.84
CA VAL A 615 18.77 4.31 -8.53
C VAL A 615 18.07 2.96 -8.52
N VAL A 616 16.79 2.93 -8.89
CA VAL A 616 15.96 1.72 -8.83
C VAL A 616 16.39 0.70 -9.89
N GLY A 617 16.65 1.15 -11.11
CA GLY A 617 17.14 0.30 -12.20
C GLY A 617 18.54 -0.25 -11.91
N GLY A 618 19.46 0.59 -11.43
CA GLY A 618 20.81 0.17 -11.05
C GLY A 618 20.80 -0.89 -9.96
N VAL A 619 20.07 -0.65 -8.86
CA VAL A 619 19.95 -1.62 -7.77
C VAL A 619 19.21 -2.88 -8.21
N GLY A 620 18.14 -2.75 -9.02
CA GLY A 620 17.39 -3.89 -9.55
C GLY A 620 18.21 -4.79 -10.46
N VAL A 621 19.02 -4.21 -11.36
CA VAL A 621 19.93 -4.95 -12.24
C VAL A 621 21.01 -5.68 -11.42
N LEU A 622 21.64 -4.98 -10.47
CA LEU A 622 22.62 -5.58 -9.57
C LEU A 622 22.01 -6.75 -8.77
N ALA A 623 20.80 -6.57 -8.25
CA ALA A 623 20.08 -7.60 -7.51
C ALA A 623 19.73 -8.81 -8.40
N PHE A 624 19.28 -8.59 -9.63
CA PHE A 624 19.02 -9.65 -10.58
C PHE A 624 20.27 -10.49 -10.83
N PHE A 625 21.40 -9.85 -11.14
CA PHE A 625 22.65 -10.58 -11.37
C PHE A 625 23.17 -11.30 -10.12
N PHE A 626 22.91 -10.76 -8.93
CA PHE A 626 23.26 -11.38 -7.66
C PHE A 626 22.39 -12.61 -7.34
N PHE A 627 21.07 -12.46 -7.28
CA PHE A 627 20.15 -13.55 -6.92
C PHE A 627 20.03 -14.65 -7.97
N THR A 628 20.43 -14.40 -9.23
CA THR A 628 20.51 -15.43 -10.28
C THR A 628 21.87 -16.17 -10.32
N GLY A 629 22.79 -15.87 -9.40
CA GLY A 629 24.10 -16.55 -9.34
C GLY A 629 25.05 -16.21 -10.48
N ARG A 630 24.78 -15.14 -11.24
CA ARG A 630 25.64 -14.69 -12.35
C ARG A 630 26.90 -13.98 -11.85
N ILE A 631 26.84 -13.34 -10.69
CA ILE A 631 28.01 -12.78 -10.00
C ILE A 631 28.54 -13.84 -9.02
N ARG A 632 29.63 -14.51 -9.40
CA ARG A 632 30.32 -15.48 -8.53
C ARG A 632 31.37 -14.74 -7.70
N ILE A 633 31.07 -14.46 -6.44
CA ILE A 633 32.02 -13.86 -5.51
C ILE A 633 32.84 -15.00 -4.90
N PRO A 634 34.18 -15.03 -5.09
CA PRO A 634 35.04 -16.15 -4.69
C PRO A 634 35.33 -16.22 -3.16
N ASP A 635 34.38 -15.80 -2.32
CA ASP A 635 34.48 -15.88 -0.87
C ASP A 635 33.46 -16.91 -0.33
N PRO A 636 33.89 -17.92 0.45
CA PRO A 636 33.01 -18.95 1.00
C PRO A 636 31.87 -18.41 1.90
N ASN A 637 32.00 -17.20 2.46
CA ASN A 637 30.95 -16.54 3.26
C ASN A 637 29.91 -15.79 2.40
N PHE A 638 30.15 -15.65 1.10
CA PHE A 638 29.36 -14.83 0.18
C PHE A 638 28.66 -15.71 -0.87
N ARG A 639 27.96 -16.75 -0.40
CA ARG A 639 27.18 -17.65 -1.28
C ARG A 639 25.80 -17.06 -1.58
N THR A 640 25.40 -17.16 -2.84
CA THR A 640 24.05 -16.79 -3.27
C THR A 640 23.03 -17.76 -2.68
N PRO A 641 21.95 -17.28 -2.03
CA PRO A 641 20.94 -18.17 -1.46
C PRO A 641 20.19 -18.90 -2.57
N GLU A 642 19.96 -20.20 -2.39
CA GLU A 642 19.01 -20.95 -3.22
C GLU A 642 17.59 -20.58 -2.77
N LEU A 643 16.82 -19.98 -3.70
CA LEU A 643 15.49 -19.43 -3.46
C LEU A 643 14.48 -20.12 -4.37
N ASN A 644 13.27 -20.34 -3.87
CA ASN A 644 12.15 -20.88 -4.64
C ASN A 644 11.66 -19.85 -5.66
N TYR A 645 11.53 -18.59 -5.23
CA TYR A 645 11.05 -17.45 -6.02
C TYR A 645 12.04 -16.28 -5.93
N TYR A 646 13.18 -16.41 -6.61
CA TYR A 646 14.23 -15.36 -6.64
C TYR A 646 13.74 -13.96 -7.06
N TRP A 647 12.67 -13.88 -7.86
CA TRP A 647 12.10 -12.61 -8.32
C TRP A 647 11.44 -11.80 -7.20
N LEU A 648 11.01 -12.45 -6.11
CA LEU A 648 10.26 -11.78 -5.06
C LEU A 648 11.16 -10.94 -4.13
N PRO A 649 12.30 -11.44 -3.63
CA PRO A 649 13.29 -10.58 -2.96
C PRO A 649 13.79 -9.42 -3.85
N ILE A 650 13.98 -9.66 -5.15
CA ILE A 650 14.32 -8.61 -6.11
C ILE A 650 13.20 -7.56 -6.17
N LEU A 651 11.93 -7.99 -6.28
CA LEU A 651 10.80 -7.08 -6.31
C LEU A 651 10.72 -6.25 -5.02
N THR A 652 10.88 -6.86 -3.85
CA THR A 652 10.91 -6.15 -2.57
C THR A 652 12.03 -5.12 -2.51
N LEU A 653 13.22 -5.48 -2.99
CA LEU A 653 14.35 -4.57 -3.05
C LEU A 653 14.10 -3.41 -4.03
N VAL A 654 13.52 -3.67 -5.20
CA VAL A 654 13.16 -2.65 -6.20
C VAL A 654 12.11 -1.70 -5.66
N VAL A 655 11.05 -2.22 -5.03
CA VAL A 655 9.99 -1.42 -4.40
C VAL A 655 10.55 -0.59 -3.24
N GLY A 656 11.35 -1.21 -2.36
CA GLY A 656 12.00 -0.50 -1.26
C GLY A 656 12.98 0.57 -1.74
N SER A 657 13.76 0.30 -2.78
CA SER A 657 14.66 1.28 -3.40
C SER A 657 13.88 2.45 -4.01
N TYR A 658 12.73 2.18 -4.63
CA TYR A 658 11.84 3.23 -5.13
C TYR A 658 11.29 4.09 -3.99
N MET A 659 10.86 3.49 -2.88
CA MET A 659 10.37 4.23 -1.70
C MET A 659 11.46 5.12 -1.11
N ILE A 660 12.70 4.63 -0.99
CA ILE A 660 13.85 5.40 -0.52
C ILE A 660 14.13 6.56 -1.47
N ALA A 661 14.32 6.30 -2.77
CA ALA A 661 14.59 7.34 -3.76
C ALA A 661 13.46 8.39 -3.80
N HIS A 662 12.20 7.96 -3.71
CA HIS A 662 11.05 8.84 -3.61
C HIS A 662 11.10 9.74 -2.37
N GLY A 663 11.45 9.19 -1.20
CA GLY A 663 11.60 9.94 0.05
C GLY A 663 12.64 11.05 -0.05
N PHE A 664 13.86 10.71 -0.50
CA PHE A 664 14.95 11.69 -0.67
C PHE A 664 14.61 12.76 -1.72
N PHE A 665 14.05 12.36 -2.86
CA PHE A 665 13.77 13.30 -3.94
C PHE A 665 12.54 14.17 -3.67
N SER A 666 11.63 13.72 -2.82
CA SER A 666 10.54 14.55 -2.29
C SER A 666 11.06 15.77 -1.54
N VAL A 667 12.13 15.62 -0.73
CA VAL A 667 12.79 16.75 -0.04
C VAL A 667 13.34 17.74 -1.05
N TYR A 668 14.01 17.25 -2.09
CA TYR A 668 14.54 18.08 -3.17
C TYR A 668 13.43 18.85 -3.88
N ASN A 669 12.34 18.17 -4.24
CA ASN A 669 11.19 18.80 -4.87
C ASN A 669 10.60 19.90 -3.95
N MET A 670 10.44 19.62 -2.66
CA MET A 670 9.97 20.61 -1.68
C MET A 670 10.88 21.83 -1.56
N CYS A 671 12.21 21.63 -1.68
CA CYS A 671 13.17 22.71 -1.73
C CYS A 671 12.95 23.59 -2.96
N VAL A 672 12.90 23.00 -4.16
CA VAL A 672 12.70 23.72 -5.43
C VAL A 672 11.44 24.57 -5.39
N ASP A 673 10.30 24.00 -4.99
CA ASP A 673 9.03 24.72 -4.87
C ASP A 673 9.10 25.89 -3.89
N THR A 674 9.73 25.67 -2.73
CA THR A 674 9.84 26.71 -1.70
C THR A 674 10.69 27.87 -2.19
N LEU A 675 11.86 27.58 -2.77
CA LEU A 675 12.74 28.62 -3.31
C LEU A 675 12.09 29.34 -4.50
N PHE A 676 11.30 28.63 -5.30
CA PHE A 676 10.58 29.22 -6.42
C PHE A 676 9.54 30.22 -5.94
N LEU A 677 8.74 29.83 -4.95
CA LEU A 677 7.69 30.68 -4.42
C LEU A 677 8.29 31.92 -3.74
N CYS A 678 9.38 31.74 -2.97
CA CYS A 678 10.14 32.86 -2.41
C CYS A 678 10.73 33.75 -3.51
N PHE A 679 11.19 33.18 -4.63
CA PHE A 679 11.70 33.94 -5.77
C PHE A 679 10.63 34.76 -6.50
N LEU A 680 9.44 34.20 -6.70
CA LEU A 680 8.33 34.96 -7.29
C LEU A 680 7.96 36.15 -6.39
N GLU A 681 7.99 35.93 -5.08
CA GLU A 681 7.72 36.97 -4.11
C GLU A 681 8.84 38.03 -4.01
N ASP A 682 10.11 37.63 -4.06
CA ASP A 682 11.27 38.54 -4.15
C ASP A 682 11.18 39.44 -5.39
N LEU A 683 10.67 38.92 -6.51
CA LEU A 683 10.45 39.70 -7.72
C LEU A 683 9.33 40.74 -7.62
N GLU A 684 8.33 40.51 -6.76
CA GLU A 684 7.23 41.43 -6.54
C GLU A 684 7.56 42.49 -5.48
N ARG A 685 8.28 42.08 -4.43
CA ARG A 685 8.58 42.95 -3.28
C ARG A 685 9.78 43.85 -3.51
N ASN A 686 10.81 43.35 -4.19
CA ASN A 686 12.10 44.03 -4.29
C ASN A 686 12.31 44.61 -5.69
N ASP A 687 13.01 45.74 -5.76
CA ASP A 687 13.32 46.45 -7.01
C ASP A 687 14.83 46.50 -7.31
N GLY A 688 15.67 46.13 -6.34
CA GLY A 688 17.14 46.16 -6.44
C GLY A 688 17.75 47.49 -6.02
N SER A 689 16.96 48.42 -5.46
CA SER A 689 17.47 49.60 -4.76
C SER A 689 18.18 49.20 -3.45
N ALA A 690 18.98 50.11 -2.90
CA ALA A 690 19.66 49.86 -1.62
C ALA A 690 18.68 49.60 -0.46
N ASN A 691 17.47 50.19 -0.54
CA ASN A 691 16.42 49.99 0.47
C ASN A 691 15.61 48.70 0.22
N LYS A 692 15.59 48.17 -1.01
CA LYS A 692 14.83 46.98 -1.41
C LYS A 692 15.67 46.03 -2.28
N PRO A 693 16.78 45.47 -1.73
CA PRO A 693 17.66 44.61 -2.50
C PRO A 693 16.99 43.25 -2.78
N TYR A 694 17.31 42.65 -3.92
CA TYR A 694 16.92 41.28 -4.23
C TYR A 694 17.72 40.29 -3.37
N TYR A 695 17.04 39.24 -2.89
CA TYR A 695 17.64 38.11 -2.17
C TYR A 695 18.06 36.97 -3.11
N MET A 696 17.51 36.95 -4.33
CA MET A 696 17.84 35.96 -5.35
C MET A 696 19.35 35.95 -5.71
N PRO A 697 19.90 34.81 -6.17
CA PRO A 697 21.34 34.70 -6.47
C PRO A 697 21.75 35.58 -7.67
N LYS A 698 23.06 35.89 -7.74
CA LYS A 698 23.67 36.65 -8.86
C LYS A 698 23.42 36.00 -10.22
N SER A 699 23.40 34.67 -10.29
CA SER A 699 23.09 33.92 -11.52
C SER A 699 21.69 34.25 -12.05
N LEU A 700 20.70 34.27 -11.17
CA LEU A 700 19.30 34.54 -11.52
C LEU A 700 19.08 36.02 -11.85
N MET A 701 19.71 36.92 -11.11
CA MET A 701 19.77 38.34 -11.43
C MET A 701 20.31 38.59 -12.84
N LYS A 702 21.42 37.93 -13.21
CA LYS A 702 22.01 38.01 -14.56
C LYS A 702 21.05 37.51 -15.64
N ILE A 703 20.33 36.41 -15.40
CA ILE A 703 19.36 35.85 -16.37
C ILE A 703 18.16 36.79 -16.58
N LEU A 704 17.74 37.51 -15.54
CA LEU A 704 16.63 38.45 -15.57
C LEU A 704 17.03 39.89 -15.93
N ASN A 705 18.31 40.15 -16.17
CA ASN A 705 18.86 41.50 -16.35
C ASN A 705 18.53 42.45 -15.18
N LYS A 706 18.53 41.93 -13.95
CA LYS A 706 18.35 42.70 -12.71
C LYS A 706 19.68 42.79 -11.95
N LYS A 707 19.89 43.82 -11.14
CA LYS A 707 21.07 43.99 -10.28
C LYS A 707 20.70 44.75 -9.01
N ASN A 708 21.34 44.41 -7.89
CA ASN A 708 21.30 45.24 -6.68
C ASN A 708 22.24 46.44 -6.86
N LYS A 709 21.72 47.65 -6.63
CA LYS A 709 22.50 48.88 -6.66
C LYS A 709 23.31 49.00 -5.36
N PRO A 710 24.61 49.33 -5.42
CA PRO A 710 25.40 49.57 -4.22
C PRO A 710 24.85 50.77 -3.43
N ASN A 711 24.95 50.71 -2.11
CA ASN A 711 24.47 51.77 -1.23
C ASN A 711 25.40 52.99 -1.35
N LYS A 712 24.88 54.15 -1.75
CA LYS A 712 25.70 55.36 -2.01
C LYS A 712 26.41 55.92 -0.77
N GLN A 713 26.11 55.40 0.43
CA GLN A 713 26.75 55.80 1.70
C GLN A 713 27.99 54.96 2.07
N GLU A 714 28.24 53.80 1.45
CA GLU A 714 29.45 52.98 1.69
C GLU A 714 30.56 53.25 0.64
N ALA A 715 30.33 54.18 -0.28
CA ALA A 715 31.27 54.54 -1.36
C ALA A 715 31.97 55.90 -1.14
N LYS A 716 31.97 56.41 0.10
CA LYS A 716 32.75 57.58 0.52
C LYS A 716 33.62 57.25 1.71
#